data_AF-A0A3D2E1L1-F1
#
_entry.id   AF-A0A3D2E1L1-F1
#
_cell.length_a   1.000
_cell.length_b   1.000
_cell.length_c   1.000
_cell.angle_alpha   90.00
_cell.angle_beta   90.00
_cell.angle_gamma   90.00
#
_symmetry.space_group_name_H-M   'P 1'
#
loop_
_entity.id
_entity.type
_entity.pdbx_description
1 polymer ?
#
loop_
_entity_poly.entity_id
_entity_poly.type
_entity_poly.pdbx_seq_one_letter_code
_entity_poly.pdbx_strand_id
1 'polypeptide(L)'
;MPNVQTAAEYFTLRTNNNFNRERKKIMKNCYNNPDVYCVNVEKKHGAGFPIDRNGNAKTLLLNGEWDFKYYVSAAILDPNPKTWDKIEVPSNWQLKGYGKPIYSNIRYPYPIATTGKPHINENENNCGVYRRTFALDKVSGSIHVNFAANSGAEVYVNGSFVGYSEDTFDYQEYDITPYVKVGENELKIIVYRYTTGSYLEDQDMWRISGLFRDVNLIFLPDVRIEDMYARAEFNEDYSKAKLLVDASVYCAKGVEISDADVKIELIDRNGNKVCEGNFAVLGLDEDESMAVKMVENIDNPHLWSAEDPYLYKLRLTFTSQEKGQTVFHDMREIDFGFRKVEIIPSIDGKQPYITLNGKKLKIRGVNRHEFHPDFGHAVPREYTEKDILLLKKHNVNSIRTSHYPNSRHFYELCDKYGIMVMCENNLETHGLATRIPRSSKRWTEQVCWRMRNMVLTYRNHACILFWSLGNESGNGKAFPAMKKAALELDNTRPIHYEPDAYLKTTDIMSEMYTKEEQMEEIANNRCHIHSMALWAPLGHLLTPRMYKNKPFIQCEYAHCMGNSLGNFEDYWKHFRKHDRLCGGYIWDFADQAIKRVNQDGVVEYTYGGDWGDKPNDGTFAFNGIVRADRSPNPAFYEVAKVYQQVQFERKGDKIELTNEYMFTNLDKFALRFELLQNGVVTETKTVDMPSVKPLEKGSVNMPFAIPQGKGEVAINCYAVVKGSFDVFEDGDVVACEQLDMTGYVPQEFKSAQGKTVFNEDGKIVLECGKMRATVSKNGGCISSIVVDGKEKLASPIMLNFWRAAIDNDKSPQVPPFAIALLGKTYFKSCKDHLVKSNMTITDKSLVIDWSCSPQMWSLKTVYEAGEDGLKVSMRVKNNMFSLPRYGFRMGLATSDDMTFFARGPHENYCDRKSAAKLGIYSGKIADFEHNYLVPQENGNHTDARWLKVGGEDGLTFVACDKPFEFSVHDYTQEALEEATHAHELKHGGVVEVCIDGAQRGVGGDVPALACTKKRYKILPNRYHEFSFVIKA
;
A
#
# COMPACT_ATOMS: atom_id res chain seq x y z
N MET A 1 -5.12 44.46 -7.03
CA MET A 1 -4.09 43.46 -6.69
C MET A 1 -2.77 44.20 -6.62
N PRO A 2 -2.03 44.23 -5.50
CA PRO A 2 -0.73 44.89 -5.51
C PRO A 2 0.31 43.97 -6.17
N ASN A 3 1.14 44.59 -7.00
CA ASN A 3 2.24 44.02 -7.77
C ASN A 3 2.96 42.88 -7.05
N VAL A 4 2.90 41.68 -7.64
CA VAL A 4 3.76 40.56 -7.29
C VAL A 4 5.16 40.93 -7.78
N GLN A 5 5.94 41.60 -6.92
CA GLN A 5 7.39 41.58 -7.03
C GLN A 5 7.81 40.13 -6.82
N THR A 6 8.13 39.48 -7.94
CA THR A 6 8.66 38.12 -8.03
C THR A 6 9.89 37.99 -7.15
N ALA A 7 9.96 36.88 -6.40
CA ALA A 7 11.05 36.52 -5.52
C ALA A 7 12.37 36.28 -6.28
N ALA A 8 13.07 37.37 -6.61
CA ALA A 8 14.31 37.38 -7.38
C ALA A 8 15.58 37.12 -6.55
N GLU A 9 15.48 36.67 -5.29
CA GLU A 9 16.66 36.43 -4.45
C GLU A 9 16.58 35.10 -3.69
N TYR A 10 16.50 34.00 -4.43
CA TYR A 10 16.78 32.66 -3.89
C TYR A 10 18.12 32.17 -4.42
N PHE A 11 19.22 32.61 -3.80
CA PHE A 11 20.60 32.13 -3.97
C PHE A 11 20.97 31.60 -5.38
N THR A 12 20.65 32.34 -6.42
CA THR A 12 21.27 32.18 -7.73
C THR A 12 22.67 32.78 -7.62
N LEU A 13 23.71 31.95 -7.51
CA LEU A 13 25.09 32.40 -7.72
C LEU A 13 25.28 32.72 -9.22
N ARG A 14 24.58 33.73 -9.74
CA ARG A 14 24.82 34.28 -11.08
C ARG A 14 26.18 34.99 -11.09
N THR A 15 26.87 34.82 -12.21
CA THR A 15 28.29 35.07 -12.46
C THR A 15 28.70 36.53 -12.26
N ASN A 16 29.58 36.78 -11.28
CA ASN A 16 30.36 38.01 -11.21
C ASN A 16 31.83 37.68 -10.89
N ASN A 17 32.76 38.16 -11.74
CA ASN A 17 34.12 37.62 -11.90
C ASN A 17 35.09 37.85 -10.71
N ASN A 18 34.72 38.63 -9.69
CA ASN A 18 35.63 39.01 -8.59
C ASN A 18 35.50 38.18 -7.29
N PHE A 19 34.68 37.13 -7.26
CA PHE A 19 34.48 36.24 -6.08
C PHE A 19 35.07 34.82 -6.26
N ASN A 20 36.10 34.66 -7.10
CA ASN A 20 36.50 33.36 -7.66
C ASN A 20 37.20 32.36 -6.70
N ARG A 21 37.70 32.78 -5.53
CA ARG A 21 38.45 31.89 -4.62
C ARG A 21 37.59 31.21 -3.55
N GLU A 22 36.67 31.94 -2.90
CA GLU A 22 35.70 31.34 -1.97
C GLU A 22 34.64 30.52 -2.70
N ARG A 23 34.19 30.95 -3.89
CA ARG A 23 33.25 30.20 -4.73
C ARG A 23 33.82 28.85 -5.16
N LYS A 24 35.09 28.79 -5.57
CA LYS A 24 35.78 27.51 -5.85
C LYS A 24 35.93 26.61 -4.62
N LYS A 25 35.97 27.19 -3.41
CA LYS A 25 36.07 26.44 -2.14
C LYS A 25 34.70 25.90 -1.71
N ILE A 26 33.63 26.67 -1.91
CA ILE A 26 32.23 26.28 -1.67
C ILE A 26 31.77 25.19 -2.65
N MET A 27 32.18 25.29 -3.93
CA MET A 27 31.86 24.28 -4.96
C MET A 27 32.65 22.96 -4.81
N LYS A 28 33.69 22.91 -3.96
CA LYS A 28 34.54 21.72 -3.82
C LYS A 28 33.94 20.62 -2.91
N ASN A 29 32.79 20.87 -2.29
CA ASN A 29 32.16 19.94 -1.34
C ASN A 29 30.65 20.21 -1.16
N CYS A 30 29.91 20.34 -2.26
CA CYS A 30 28.48 20.69 -2.20
C CYS A 30 27.67 19.69 -1.35
N TYR A 31 27.90 18.39 -1.50
CA TYR A 31 27.17 17.33 -0.78
C TYR A 31 27.27 17.36 0.74
N ASN A 32 28.26 18.08 1.29
CA ASN A 32 28.50 18.18 2.73
C ASN A 32 28.31 19.61 3.24
N ASN A 33 27.77 20.51 2.41
CA ASN A 33 27.53 21.90 2.76
C ASN A 33 26.02 22.14 2.97
N PRO A 34 25.55 22.25 4.23
CA PRO A 34 24.13 22.36 4.53
C PRO A 34 23.49 23.67 4.08
N ASP A 35 24.27 24.64 3.62
CA ASP A 35 23.78 25.91 3.07
C ASP A 35 23.67 25.86 1.52
N VAL A 36 24.05 24.75 0.86
CA VAL A 36 23.99 24.57 -0.60
C VAL A 36 23.23 23.30 -0.96
N TYR A 37 21.96 23.45 -1.34
CA TYR A 37 21.08 22.34 -1.73
C TYR A 37 20.74 22.33 -3.23
N CYS A 38 21.08 23.40 -3.95
CA CYS A 38 20.99 23.48 -5.41
C CYS A 38 21.96 24.53 -5.98
N VAL A 39 22.47 24.30 -7.19
CA VAL A 39 23.31 25.22 -7.96
C VAL A 39 22.90 25.11 -9.43
N ASN A 40 22.50 26.23 -10.05
CA ASN A 40 22.12 26.33 -11.47
C ASN A 40 20.97 25.38 -11.88
N VAL A 41 20.08 25.01 -10.96
CA VAL A 41 18.88 24.23 -11.30
C VAL A 41 17.84 25.15 -11.91
N GLU A 42 17.26 24.74 -13.03
CA GLU A 42 16.19 25.47 -13.71
C GLU A 42 14.88 25.46 -12.91
N LYS A 43 14.12 26.53 -13.05
CA LYS A 43 12.81 26.68 -12.40
C LYS A 43 11.83 25.64 -12.96
N LYS A 44 11.04 25.01 -12.08
CA LYS A 44 9.98 24.08 -12.48
C LYS A 44 8.79 24.80 -13.13
N HIS A 45 8.09 24.08 -14.00
CA HIS A 45 6.92 24.56 -14.73
C HIS A 45 5.93 23.43 -14.98
N GLY A 46 4.68 23.79 -15.25
CA GLY A 46 3.58 22.86 -15.54
C GLY A 46 3.34 22.59 -17.03
N ALA A 47 4.18 23.16 -17.93
CA ALA A 47 3.99 23.09 -19.38
C ALA A 47 4.36 21.76 -20.05
N GLY A 48 4.91 20.78 -19.31
CA GLY A 48 5.40 19.53 -19.91
C GLY A 48 6.57 19.74 -20.88
N PHE A 49 6.90 18.72 -21.67
CA PHE A 49 7.98 18.79 -22.67
C PHE A 49 7.53 19.47 -23.98
N PRO A 50 8.44 20.12 -24.72
CA PRO A 50 8.11 20.68 -26.03
C PRO A 50 7.79 19.56 -27.02
N ILE A 51 6.82 19.81 -27.91
CA ILE A 51 6.49 18.92 -29.03
C ILE A 51 6.64 19.64 -30.37
N ASP A 52 6.91 18.90 -31.44
CA ASP A 52 6.91 19.43 -32.81
C ASP A 52 5.48 19.54 -33.37
N ARG A 53 5.34 20.05 -34.60
CA ARG A 53 4.04 20.20 -35.29
C ARG A 53 3.32 18.86 -35.53
N ASN A 54 4.03 17.75 -35.48
CA ASN A 54 3.48 16.40 -35.65
C ASN A 54 3.17 15.73 -34.30
N GLY A 55 3.42 16.41 -33.18
CA GLY A 55 3.21 15.89 -31.82
C GLY A 55 4.36 15.06 -31.27
N ASN A 56 5.51 15.01 -31.94
CA ASN A 56 6.67 14.28 -31.41
C ASN A 56 7.36 15.10 -30.31
N ALA A 57 7.71 14.46 -29.20
CA ALA A 57 8.49 15.09 -28.15
C ALA A 57 9.85 15.56 -28.68
N LYS A 58 10.22 16.80 -28.37
CA LYS A 58 11.54 17.38 -28.62
C LYS A 58 12.49 17.04 -27.48
N THR A 59 12.66 15.74 -27.25
CA THR A 59 13.55 15.18 -26.24
C THR A 59 14.42 14.06 -26.84
N LEU A 60 15.56 13.80 -26.22
CA LEU A 60 16.40 12.64 -26.52
C LEU A 60 16.64 11.85 -25.24
N LEU A 61 16.18 10.61 -25.22
CA LEU A 61 16.40 9.69 -24.10
C LEU A 61 17.85 9.18 -24.10
N LEU A 62 18.54 9.36 -22.97
CA LEU A 62 19.91 8.90 -22.74
C LEU A 62 19.97 7.67 -21.82
N ASN A 63 18.91 6.89 -21.73
CA ASN A 63 18.91 5.60 -21.03
C ASN A 63 19.73 4.54 -21.79
N GLY A 64 20.12 3.48 -21.09
CA GLY A 64 20.92 2.37 -21.61
C GLY A 64 22.25 2.23 -20.86
N GLU A 65 23.26 1.66 -21.51
CA GLU A 65 24.57 1.44 -20.90
C GLU A 65 25.40 2.74 -20.82
N TRP A 66 25.97 3.01 -19.64
CA TRP A 66 26.88 4.12 -19.37
C TRP A 66 28.21 3.57 -18.85
N ASP A 67 29.29 4.32 -19.07
CA ASP A 67 30.53 4.08 -18.35
C ASP A 67 30.31 4.43 -16.88
N PHE A 68 30.78 3.56 -15.98
CA PHE A 68 30.57 3.72 -14.54
C PHE A 68 31.84 3.46 -13.73
N LYS A 69 32.02 4.25 -12.67
CA LYS A 69 33.03 4.00 -11.66
C LYS A 69 32.46 4.15 -10.26
N TYR A 70 32.51 3.07 -9.49
CA TYR A 70 32.13 3.07 -8.09
C TYR A 70 33.31 3.40 -7.17
N TYR A 71 33.06 4.23 -6.17
CA TYR A 71 33.99 4.53 -5.08
C TYR A 71 33.36 4.16 -3.74
N VAL A 72 34.09 3.40 -2.93
CA VAL A 72 33.66 3.03 -1.57
C VAL A 72 33.61 4.23 -0.62
N SER A 73 34.27 5.34 -0.96
CA SER A 73 34.36 6.54 -0.14
C SER A 73 34.55 7.78 -1.02
N ALA A 74 33.88 8.88 -0.67
CA ALA A 74 34.02 10.16 -1.34
C ALA A 74 35.41 10.78 -1.11
N ALA A 75 36.11 10.40 -0.04
CA ALA A 75 37.46 10.89 0.26
C ALA A 75 38.51 10.50 -0.78
N ILE A 76 38.28 9.39 -1.50
CA ILE A 76 39.18 8.85 -2.54
C ILE A 76 38.63 9.03 -3.95
N LEU A 77 37.56 9.81 -4.12
CA LEU A 77 36.94 10.08 -5.40
C LEU A 77 37.95 10.73 -6.36
N ASP A 78 38.15 10.11 -7.52
CA ASP A 78 38.78 10.74 -8.68
C ASP A 78 37.68 11.06 -9.70
N PRO A 79 37.40 12.35 -10.00
CA PRO A 79 36.34 12.74 -10.92
C PRO A 79 36.66 12.39 -12.40
N ASN A 80 37.86 11.90 -12.72
CA ASN A 80 38.27 11.49 -14.07
C ASN A 80 38.98 10.12 -14.05
N PRO A 81 38.26 9.03 -13.72
CA PRO A 81 38.86 7.71 -13.62
C PRO A 81 39.40 7.23 -14.97
N LYS A 82 40.51 6.49 -14.91
CA LYS A 82 41.15 5.91 -16.10
C LYS A 82 40.53 4.58 -16.53
N THR A 83 39.82 3.90 -15.63
CA THR A 83 39.17 2.61 -15.89
C THR A 83 37.70 2.71 -15.55
N TRP A 84 36.87 2.10 -16.40
CA TRP A 84 35.42 2.17 -16.33
C TRP A 84 34.84 0.77 -16.41
N ASP A 85 33.85 0.52 -15.56
CA ASP A 85 32.90 -0.57 -15.74
C ASP A 85 31.73 -0.05 -16.60
N LYS A 86 30.73 -0.91 -16.81
CA LYS A 86 29.48 -0.56 -17.48
C LYS A 86 28.31 -0.71 -16.51
N ILE A 87 27.37 0.24 -16.55
CA ILE A 87 26.12 0.17 -15.78
C ILE A 87 24.94 0.59 -16.65
N GLU A 88 23.80 -0.05 -16.44
CA GLU A 88 22.54 0.35 -17.05
C GLU A 88 21.93 1.56 -16.31
N VAL A 89 21.44 2.54 -17.04
CA VAL A 89 20.72 3.70 -16.53
C VAL A 89 19.33 3.73 -17.16
N PRO A 90 18.24 3.84 -16.37
CA PRO A 90 18.23 4.00 -14.91
C PRO A 90 18.51 2.72 -14.14
N SER A 91 19.20 2.82 -13.00
CA SER A 91 19.30 1.76 -12.00
C SER A 91 19.80 2.27 -10.65
N ASN A 92 19.61 1.44 -9.62
CA ASN A 92 20.31 1.59 -8.34
C ASN A 92 21.55 0.68 -8.32
N TRP A 93 22.72 1.24 -8.05
CA TRP A 93 23.98 0.50 -8.22
C TRP A 93 24.11 -0.70 -7.26
N GLN A 94 23.41 -0.68 -6.12
CA GLN A 94 23.37 -1.80 -5.18
C GLN A 94 22.77 -3.07 -5.81
N LEU A 95 21.78 -2.91 -6.69
CA LEU A 95 21.17 -4.03 -7.42
C LEU A 95 22.04 -4.48 -8.60
N LYS A 96 23.06 -3.70 -8.97
CA LYS A 96 24.06 -4.05 -9.99
C LYS A 96 25.36 -4.60 -9.38
N GLY A 97 25.38 -4.87 -8.07
CA GLY A 97 26.50 -5.51 -7.36
C GLY A 97 27.48 -4.56 -6.69
N TYR A 98 27.23 -3.25 -6.68
CA TYR A 98 28.12 -2.26 -6.06
C TYR A 98 27.66 -1.87 -4.66
N GLY A 99 28.56 -1.91 -3.66
CA GLY A 99 28.21 -1.55 -2.30
C GLY A 99 27.14 -2.47 -1.70
N LYS A 100 26.37 -1.95 -0.74
CA LYS A 100 25.33 -2.72 -0.02
C LYS A 100 24.06 -1.89 0.15
N PRO A 101 22.86 -2.46 -0.08
CA PRO A 101 21.60 -1.82 0.31
C PRO A 101 21.51 -1.82 1.85
N ILE A 102 20.79 -0.85 2.41
CA ILE A 102 20.56 -0.75 3.86
C ILE A 102 19.07 -0.55 4.07
N TYR A 103 18.40 -1.40 4.83
CA TYR A 103 17.01 -1.19 5.20
C TYR A 103 16.94 -0.71 6.65
N SER A 104 16.47 0.52 6.88
CA SER A 104 16.21 1.01 8.24
C SER A 104 14.98 1.91 8.26
N ASN A 105 14.22 1.77 9.35
CA ASN A 105 13.04 2.55 9.64
C ASN A 105 13.45 3.95 10.14
N ILE A 106 13.71 4.10 11.45
CA ILE A 106 13.93 5.42 12.09
C ILE A 106 15.41 5.82 12.18
N ARG A 107 16.33 4.84 12.08
CA ARG A 107 17.75 5.09 12.33
C ARG A 107 18.45 5.54 11.05
N TYR A 108 18.87 6.80 11.03
CA TYR A 108 19.75 7.31 9.99
C TYR A 108 21.00 6.41 9.79
N PRO A 109 21.43 6.19 8.53
CA PRO A 109 22.69 5.54 8.21
C PRO A 109 23.88 6.20 8.92
N TYR A 110 24.86 5.40 9.36
CA TYR A 110 26.01 5.88 10.14
C TYR A 110 26.83 7.03 9.52
N PRO A 111 26.95 7.16 8.18
CA PRO A 111 27.66 8.30 7.59
C PRO A 111 26.98 9.65 7.87
N ILE A 112 25.72 9.69 8.27
CA ILE A 112 24.97 10.91 8.56
C ILE A 112 25.09 11.23 10.05
N ALA A 113 25.70 12.37 10.39
CA ALA A 113 25.86 12.79 11.79
C ALA A 113 24.49 13.18 12.40
N THR A 114 23.97 12.38 13.34
CA THR A 114 22.69 12.68 14.02
C THR A 114 22.85 13.59 15.25
N THR A 115 24.09 13.96 15.60
CA THR A 115 24.42 14.89 16.69
C THR A 115 25.34 15.99 16.19
N GLY A 116 25.27 17.18 16.81
CA GLY A 116 26.07 18.33 16.39
C GLY A 116 25.55 19.02 15.13
N LYS A 117 26.48 19.58 14.34
CA LYS A 117 26.16 20.27 13.07
C LYS A 117 25.93 19.24 11.95
N PRO A 118 25.02 19.49 10.99
CA PRO A 118 24.82 18.60 9.85
C PRO A 118 26.15 18.33 9.13
N HIS A 119 26.47 17.06 8.96
CA HIS A 119 27.74 16.60 8.38
C HIS A 119 27.61 15.16 7.89
N ILE A 120 28.21 14.90 6.73
CA ILE A 120 28.34 13.58 6.11
C ILE A 120 29.79 13.11 6.23
N ASN A 121 30.00 11.92 6.82
CA ASN A 121 31.32 11.30 6.90
C ASN A 121 31.79 10.83 5.52
N GLU A 122 32.70 11.59 4.92
CA GLU A 122 33.22 11.31 3.57
C GLU A 122 33.90 9.94 3.44
N ASN A 123 34.47 9.41 4.53
CA ASN A 123 35.16 8.12 4.54
C ASN A 123 34.22 6.92 4.38
N GLU A 124 32.93 7.12 4.65
CA GLU A 124 31.90 6.08 4.60
C GLU A 124 30.80 6.40 3.58
N ASN A 125 30.92 7.53 2.86
CA ASN A 125 29.97 7.95 1.84
C ASN A 125 30.35 7.37 0.47
N ASN A 126 29.64 6.35 0.01
CA ASN A 126 29.87 5.79 -1.32
C ASN A 126 29.45 6.79 -2.41
N CYS A 127 30.14 6.78 -3.56
CA CYS A 127 29.75 7.60 -4.71
C CYS A 127 29.99 6.87 -6.04
N GLY A 128 29.29 7.31 -7.08
CA GLY A 128 29.36 6.75 -8.41
C GLY A 128 29.59 7.83 -9.46
N VAL A 129 30.57 7.63 -10.34
CA VAL A 129 30.82 8.51 -11.50
C VAL A 129 30.24 7.83 -12.73
N TYR A 130 29.31 8.51 -13.39
CA TYR A 130 28.66 8.07 -14.62
C TYR A 130 29.18 8.91 -15.79
N ARG A 131 29.48 8.29 -16.93
CA ARG A 131 29.87 8.99 -18.15
C ARG A 131 29.14 8.40 -19.37
N ARG A 132 28.63 9.27 -20.23
CA ARG A 132 28.04 8.92 -21.52
C ARG A 132 28.32 9.97 -22.57
N THR A 133 28.53 9.55 -23.80
CA THR A 133 28.62 10.44 -24.95
C THR A 133 27.29 10.54 -25.68
N PHE A 134 27.06 11.69 -26.31
CA PHE A 134 25.93 11.92 -27.21
C PHE A 134 26.36 12.87 -28.33
N ALA A 135 25.75 12.72 -29.49
CA ALA A 135 26.03 13.57 -30.65
C ALA A 135 24.91 14.60 -30.86
N LEU A 136 25.30 15.80 -31.27
CA LEU A 136 24.38 16.86 -31.67
C LEU A 136 24.64 17.26 -33.12
N ASP A 137 23.62 17.18 -33.97
CA ASP A 137 23.73 17.62 -35.37
C ASP A 137 23.78 19.15 -35.48
N LYS A 138 23.16 19.85 -34.53
CA LYS A 138 23.17 21.31 -34.41
C LYS A 138 22.97 21.72 -32.96
N VAL A 139 23.39 22.94 -32.64
CA VAL A 139 23.02 23.64 -31.41
C VAL A 139 22.11 24.80 -31.81
N SER A 140 20.83 24.72 -31.45
CA SER A 140 19.79 25.69 -31.78
C SER A 140 18.79 25.72 -30.64
N GLY A 141 18.38 26.91 -30.21
CA GLY A 141 17.67 27.05 -28.95
C GLY A 141 18.55 26.72 -27.74
N SER A 142 17.89 26.41 -26.63
CA SER A 142 18.52 25.89 -25.42
C SER A 142 18.44 24.36 -25.36
N ILE A 143 19.49 23.72 -24.88
CA ILE A 143 19.57 22.28 -24.66
C ILE A 143 19.71 22.06 -23.16
N HIS A 144 18.74 21.40 -22.55
CA HIS A 144 18.74 21.12 -21.12
C HIS A 144 18.93 19.62 -20.87
N VAL A 145 19.57 19.25 -19.76
CA VAL A 145 19.58 17.85 -19.27
C VAL A 145 18.63 17.72 -18.08
N ASN A 146 17.83 16.65 -18.06
CA ASN A 146 16.81 16.38 -17.04
C ASN A 146 16.91 14.95 -16.51
N PHE A 147 17.06 14.77 -15.19
CA PHE A 147 17.23 13.45 -14.55
C PHE A 147 16.93 13.52 -13.05
N ALA A 148 16.78 12.36 -12.39
CA ALA A 148 16.76 12.27 -10.93
C ALA A 148 17.94 11.42 -10.42
N ALA A 149 18.48 11.76 -9.25
CA ALA A 149 19.63 11.07 -8.67
C ALA A 149 19.44 10.90 -7.16
N ASN A 150 19.68 9.68 -6.67
CA ASN A 150 19.64 9.38 -5.25
C ASN A 150 21.07 9.37 -4.67
N SER A 151 21.47 10.26 -3.74
CA SER A 151 20.65 11.33 -3.10
C SER A 151 21.00 12.77 -3.53
N GLY A 152 22.03 12.95 -4.35
CA GLY A 152 22.35 14.22 -4.99
C GLY A 152 23.51 14.09 -5.95
N ALA A 153 23.59 14.99 -6.92
CA ALA A 153 24.49 14.83 -8.06
C ALA A 153 25.16 16.12 -8.51
N GLU A 154 26.43 16.02 -8.91
CA GLU A 154 27.13 17.05 -9.69
C GLU A 154 27.07 16.73 -11.18
N VAL A 155 26.85 17.74 -12.01
CA VAL A 155 26.72 17.60 -13.47
C VAL A 155 27.89 18.28 -14.16
N TYR A 156 28.50 17.58 -15.12
CA TYR A 156 29.58 18.08 -15.95
C TYR A 156 29.30 17.80 -17.42
N VAL A 157 29.59 18.77 -18.29
CA VAL A 157 29.53 18.60 -19.75
C VAL A 157 30.84 19.05 -20.36
N ASN A 158 31.46 18.17 -21.17
CA ASN A 158 32.76 18.41 -21.80
C ASN A 158 33.84 18.90 -20.80
N GLY A 159 33.83 18.37 -19.57
CA GLY A 159 34.76 18.72 -18.49
C GLY A 159 34.40 19.96 -17.67
N SER A 160 33.38 20.71 -18.06
CA SER A 160 32.92 21.91 -17.34
C SER A 160 31.81 21.58 -16.34
N PHE A 161 31.89 22.13 -15.13
CA PHE A 161 30.84 22.01 -14.11
C PHE A 161 29.60 22.81 -14.53
N VAL A 162 28.45 22.15 -14.50
CA VAL A 162 27.15 22.73 -14.87
C VAL A 162 26.33 23.09 -13.62
N GLY A 163 26.15 22.16 -12.68
CA GLY A 163 25.27 22.37 -11.53
C GLY A 163 25.24 21.22 -10.52
N TYR A 164 24.40 21.38 -9.49
CA TYR A 164 24.23 20.46 -8.36
C TYR A 164 22.82 20.52 -7.74
N SER A 165 22.26 19.44 -7.18
CA SER A 165 21.06 19.51 -6.32
C SER A 165 20.78 18.27 -5.44
N GLU A 166 20.04 18.50 -4.35
CA GLU A 166 19.71 17.54 -3.27
C GLU A 166 18.20 17.24 -3.13
N ASP A 167 17.45 17.09 -4.23
CA ASP A 167 16.08 16.54 -4.17
C ASP A 167 16.03 15.21 -4.92
N THR A 168 16.00 14.11 -4.18
CA THR A 168 16.20 12.77 -4.72
C THR A 168 15.07 12.34 -5.66
N PHE A 169 13.83 12.60 -5.27
CA PHE A 169 12.63 12.06 -5.93
C PHE A 169 11.94 13.08 -6.84
N ASP A 170 12.59 14.20 -7.16
CA ASP A 170 12.16 15.08 -8.25
C ASP A 170 13.21 15.11 -9.36
N TYR A 171 12.77 15.38 -10.59
CA TYR A 171 13.66 15.51 -11.73
C TYR A 171 14.33 16.87 -11.70
N GLN A 172 15.66 16.93 -11.68
CA GLN A 172 16.48 18.14 -11.74
C GLN A 172 16.75 18.50 -13.20
N GLU A 173 16.82 19.79 -13.52
CA GLU A 173 17.03 20.27 -14.89
C GLU A 173 18.12 21.35 -14.93
N TYR A 174 19.00 21.29 -15.93
CA TYR A 174 20.13 22.20 -16.09
C TYR A 174 20.27 22.62 -17.55
N ASP A 175 20.44 23.92 -17.81
CA ASP A 175 20.86 24.41 -19.12
C ASP A 175 22.32 24.02 -19.42
N ILE A 176 22.51 23.17 -20.43
CA ILE A 176 23.82 22.72 -20.89
C ILE A 176 24.30 23.42 -22.17
N THR A 177 23.50 24.32 -22.73
CA THR A 177 23.77 25.03 -24.00
C THR A 177 25.18 25.63 -24.08
N PRO A 178 25.69 26.32 -23.04
CA PRO A 178 27.02 26.94 -23.10
C PRO A 178 28.19 25.94 -23.12
N TYR A 179 27.93 24.66 -22.85
CA TYR A 179 28.94 23.63 -22.63
C TYR A 179 28.99 22.59 -23.75
N VAL A 180 27.98 22.55 -24.62
CA VAL A 180 27.89 21.60 -25.73
C VAL A 180 28.42 22.18 -27.05
N LYS A 181 28.74 21.29 -27.98
CA LYS A 181 29.19 21.60 -29.35
C LYS A 181 28.49 20.70 -30.37
N VAL A 182 28.51 21.10 -31.64
CA VAL A 182 28.12 20.21 -32.74
C VAL A 182 29.08 19.01 -32.79
N GLY A 183 28.53 17.82 -33.05
CA GLY A 183 29.23 16.55 -32.97
C GLY A 183 29.16 15.92 -31.58
N GLU A 184 30.20 15.18 -31.20
CA GLU A 184 30.24 14.41 -29.95
C GLU A 184 30.45 15.30 -28.72
N ASN A 185 29.67 15.03 -27.69
CA ASN A 185 29.72 15.65 -26.36
C ASN A 185 29.79 14.58 -25.28
N GLU A 186 30.45 14.90 -24.17
CA GLU A 186 30.49 14.06 -22.97
C GLU A 186 29.59 14.65 -21.89
N LEU A 187 28.67 13.84 -21.36
CA LEU A 187 27.94 14.08 -20.12
C LEU A 187 28.55 13.21 -19.02
N LYS A 188 28.93 13.84 -17.90
CA LYS A 188 29.42 13.16 -16.71
C LYS A 188 28.62 13.60 -15.49
N ILE A 189 28.16 12.64 -14.71
CA ILE A 189 27.37 12.88 -13.50
C ILE A 189 28.02 12.14 -12.33
N ILE A 190 28.29 12.85 -11.24
CA ILE A 190 28.83 12.29 -10.01
C ILE A 190 27.72 12.22 -8.98
N VAL A 191 27.32 11.02 -8.57
CA VAL A 191 26.23 10.80 -7.61
C VAL A 191 26.82 10.42 -6.26
N TYR A 192 26.39 11.11 -5.20
CA TYR A 192 26.74 10.80 -3.81
C TYR A 192 25.60 10.02 -3.16
N ARG A 193 25.94 8.98 -2.40
CA ARG A 193 24.95 8.18 -1.66
C ARG A 193 24.25 9.02 -0.60
N TYR A 194 25.01 9.81 0.15
CA TYR A 194 24.50 10.71 1.17
C TYR A 194 24.93 12.15 0.91
N THR A 195 23.98 13.07 1.07
CA THR A 195 24.15 14.53 0.97
C THR A 195 23.51 15.21 2.19
N THR A 196 23.58 16.54 2.29
CA THR A 196 22.83 17.22 3.36
C THR A 196 21.32 17.15 3.18
N GLY A 197 20.82 16.91 1.97
CA GLY A 197 19.43 16.59 1.68
C GLY A 197 18.98 15.26 2.29
N SER A 198 19.88 14.30 2.50
CA SER A 198 19.53 13.01 3.14
C SER A 198 19.02 13.15 4.57
N TYR A 199 19.26 14.29 5.24
CA TYR A 199 18.63 14.58 6.53
C TYR A 199 17.10 14.70 6.43
N LEU A 200 16.57 15.06 5.25
CA LEU A 200 15.15 15.22 4.94
C LEU A 200 14.53 13.98 4.28
N GLU A 201 15.26 12.86 4.22
CA GLU A 201 14.91 11.64 3.48
C GLU A 201 15.08 10.40 4.35
N ASP A 202 14.41 10.42 5.51
CA ASP A 202 14.44 9.36 6.51
C ASP A 202 13.26 8.40 6.47
N GLN A 203 12.71 8.17 5.27
CA GLN A 203 11.61 7.22 5.07
C GLN A 203 11.98 5.79 5.51
N ASP A 204 10.98 5.06 6.02
CA ASP A 204 11.06 3.63 6.29
C ASP A 204 11.13 2.79 5.01
N MET A 205 12.33 2.72 4.42
CA MET A 205 12.59 2.06 3.14
C MET A 205 14.06 1.68 2.97
N TRP A 206 14.35 0.98 1.87
CA TRP A 206 15.72 0.71 1.42
C TRP A 206 16.48 1.98 1.04
N ARG A 207 17.65 2.20 1.65
CA ARG A 207 18.60 3.27 1.34
C ARG A 207 19.55 2.81 0.23
N ILE A 208 19.10 2.94 -1.02
CA ILE A 208 19.83 2.62 -2.26
C ILE A 208 20.03 3.87 -3.13
N SER A 209 20.95 3.85 -4.09
CA SER A 209 21.43 5.07 -4.76
C SER A 209 21.79 4.87 -6.22
N GLY A 210 21.84 5.96 -6.99
CA GLY A 210 22.16 5.95 -8.41
C GLY A 210 21.30 6.89 -9.24
N LEU A 211 21.49 6.85 -10.56
CA LEU A 211 20.60 7.48 -11.54
C LEU A 211 19.41 6.53 -11.75
N PHE A 212 18.37 6.69 -10.95
CA PHE A 212 17.27 5.71 -10.83
C PHE A 212 16.00 6.10 -11.61
N ARG A 213 16.01 7.25 -12.29
CA ARG A 213 14.98 7.65 -13.26
C ARG A 213 15.63 8.07 -14.57
N ASP A 214 14.81 8.23 -15.61
CA ASP A 214 15.26 8.55 -16.95
C ASP A 214 16.17 9.77 -17.01
N VAL A 215 17.17 9.72 -17.90
CA VAL A 215 18.01 10.85 -18.27
C VAL A 215 17.60 11.33 -19.65
N ASN A 216 17.14 12.57 -19.77
CA ASN A 216 16.68 13.16 -21.03
C ASN A 216 17.50 14.41 -21.37
N LEU A 217 17.78 14.63 -22.66
CA LEU A 217 18.00 15.96 -23.19
C LEU A 217 16.67 16.56 -23.65
N ILE A 218 16.46 17.83 -23.36
CA ILE A 218 15.27 18.60 -23.75
C ILE A 218 15.74 19.72 -24.68
N PHE A 219 15.13 19.82 -25.86
CA PHE A 219 15.45 20.84 -26.85
C PHE A 219 14.39 21.94 -26.81
N LEU A 220 14.72 23.05 -26.17
CA LEU A 220 13.86 24.21 -26.00
C LEU A 220 14.13 25.24 -27.10
N PRO A 221 13.09 25.72 -27.81
CA PRO A 221 13.28 26.82 -28.76
C PRO A 221 13.63 28.14 -28.05
N ASP A 222 14.27 29.07 -28.77
CA ASP A 222 14.62 30.40 -28.26
C ASP A 222 13.37 31.21 -27.88
N VAL A 223 12.30 31.03 -28.64
CA VAL A 223 10.97 31.56 -28.39
C VAL A 223 10.10 30.41 -27.93
N ARG A 224 9.59 30.44 -26.70
CA ARG A 224 8.95 29.27 -26.10
C ARG A 224 7.80 29.57 -25.17
N ILE A 225 6.98 28.55 -24.94
CA ILE A 225 6.03 28.50 -23.84
C ILE A 225 6.79 28.00 -22.62
N GLU A 226 6.93 28.87 -21.62
CA GLU A 226 7.74 28.63 -20.43
C GLU A 226 6.96 27.89 -19.34
N ASP A 227 5.71 28.30 -19.08
CA ASP A 227 4.86 27.70 -18.06
C ASP A 227 3.39 27.69 -18.46
N MET A 228 2.63 26.77 -17.88
CA MET A 228 1.20 26.62 -18.07
C MET A 228 0.55 26.14 -16.77
N TYR A 229 -0.55 26.78 -16.40
CA TYR A 229 -1.41 26.40 -15.29
C TYR A 229 -2.87 26.46 -15.69
N ALA A 230 -3.52 25.30 -15.71
CA ALA A 230 -4.92 25.15 -16.06
C ALA A 230 -5.76 24.80 -14.82
N ARG A 231 -6.91 25.46 -14.66
CA ARG A 231 -7.87 25.18 -13.59
C ARG A 231 -9.29 25.52 -14.02
N ALA A 232 -10.28 25.06 -13.25
CA ALA A 232 -11.69 25.33 -13.51
C ALA A 232 -12.42 25.85 -12.26
N GLU A 233 -13.31 26.80 -12.46
CA GLU A 233 -14.31 27.23 -11.48
C GLU A 233 -15.69 26.73 -11.94
N PHE A 234 -16.55 26.31 -11.01
CA PHE A 234 -17.85 25.72 -11.33
C PHE A 234 -18.99 26.51 -10.70
N ASN A 235 -20.16 26.47 -11.32
CA ASN A 235 -21.41 26.81 -10.64
C ASN A 235 -21.85 25.67 -9.69
N GLU A 236 -22.90 25.89 -8.89
CA GLU A 236 -23.30 24.97 -7.82
C GLU A 236 -23.69 23.56 -8.30
N ASP A 237 -24.28 23.45 -9.50
CA ASP A 237 -24.76 22.19 -10.06
C ASP A 237 -23.79 21.56 -11.08
N TYR A 238 -22.61 22.14 -11.29
CA TYR A 238 -21.58 21.70 -12.22
C TYR A 238 -21.99 21.70 -13.71
N SER A 239 -23.15 22.26 -14.07
CA SER A 239 -23.57 22.38 -15.47
C SER A 239 -22.76 23.42 -16.24
N LYS A 240 -21.98 24.26 -15.56
CA LYS A 240 -21.10 25.26 -16.19
C LYS A 240 -19.75 25.30 -15.49
N ALA A 241 -18.69 25.38 -16.28
CA ALA A 241 -17.35 25.68 -15.80
C ALA A 241 -16.77 26.92 -16.47
N LYS A 242 -15.93 27.65 -15.75
CA LYS A 242 -15.01 28.63 -16.30
C LYS A 242 -13.62 28.01 -16.35
N LEU A 243 -13.13 27.73 -17.55
CA LEU A 243 -11.75 27.32 -17.78
C LEU A 243 -10.84 28.54 -17.63
N LEU A 244 -9.82 28.42 -16.79
CA LEU A 244 -8.81 29.43 -16.55
C LEU A 244 -7.45 28.85 -16.95
N VAL A 245 -6.79 29.46 -17.92
CA VAL A 245 -5.42 29.10 -18.34
C VAL A 245 -4.53 30.31 -18.15
N ASP A 246 -3.58 30.20 -17.22
CA ASP A 246 -2.46 31.14 -17.08
C ASP A 246 -1.23 30.49 -17.71
N ALA A 247 -0.66 31.13 -18.74
CA ALA A 247 0.57 30.70 -19.39
C ALA A 247 1.62 31.82 -19.34
N SER A 248 2.89 31.46 -19.45
CA SER A 248 3.96 32.42 -19.75
C SER A 248 4.71 32.00 -21.00
N VAL A 249 5.08 32.98 -21.82
CA VAL A 249 5.99 32.82 -22.94
C VAL A 249 7.28 33.56 -22.67
N TYR A 250 8.37 33.10 -23.27
CA TYR A 250 9.72 33.65 -23.08
C TYR A 250 10.45 33.78 -24.41
N CYS A 251 11.21 34.87 -24.57
CA CYS A 251 12.19 35.07 -25.62
C CYS A 251 13.61 35.00 -25.06
N ALA A 252 14.45 34.16 -25.65
CA ALA A 252 15.85 34.04 -25.29
C ALA A 252 16.65 35.31 -25.62
N LYS A 253 17.79 35.45 -24.94
CA LYS A 253 18.71 36.54 -25.20
C LYS A 253 19.15 36.58 -26.67
N GLY A 254 19.15 37.76 -27.28
CA GLY A 254 19.47 37.99 -28.70
C GLY A 254 18.30 37.71 -29.66
N VAL A 255 17.12 37.40 -29.14
CA VAL A 255 15.89 37.20 -29.93
C VAL A 255 14.82 38.14 -29.42
N GLU A 256 14.22 38.89 -30.34
CA GLU A 256 13.09 39.78 -30.08
C GLU A 256 11.95 39.41 -31.02
N ILE A 257 10.71 39.54 -30.55
CA ILE A 257 9.54 39.38 -31.42
C ILE A 257 8.63 40.60 -31.30
N SER A 258 8.37 41.21 -32.46
CA SER A 258 7.46 42.35 -32.59
C SER A 258 5.98 41.96 -32.69
N ASP A 259 5.70 40.85 -33.38
CA ASP A 259 4.33 40.42 -33.71
C ASP A 259 4.21 38.88 -33.66
N ALA A 260 3.57 38.41 -32.60
CA ALA A 260 3.41 37.00 -32.31
C ALA A 260 2.05 36.68 -31.72
N ASP A 261 1.71 35.40 -31.72
CA ASP A 261 0.43 34.87 -31.28
C ASP A 261 0.64 33.57 -30.50
N VAL A 262 -0.02 33.47 -29.36
CA VAL A 262 -0.21 32.21 -28.64
C VAL A 262 -1.63 31.75 -28.84
N LYS A 263 -1.78 30.62 -29.53
CA LYS A 263 -3.04 29.93 -29.68
C LYS A 263 -3.24 28.93 -28.54
N ILE A 264 -4.37 28.98 -27.87
CA ILE A 264 -4.75 28.04 -26.80
C ILE A 264 -6.00 27.29 -27.25
N GLU A 265 -5.95 25.96 -27.23
CA GLU A 265 -7.03 25.08 -27.69
C GLU A 265 -7.36 24.03 -26.63
N LEU A 266 -8.66 23.87 -26.34
CA LEU A 266 -9.17 22.74 -25.57
C LEU A 266 -9.81 21.73 -26.53
N ILE A 267 -9.35 20.49 -26.48
CA ILE A 267 -9.73 19.41 -27.40
C ILE A 267 -10.32 18.26 -26.60
N ASP A 268 -11.47 17.74 -27.03
CA ASP A 268 -12.14 16.61 -26.39
C ASP A 268 -11.45 15.27 -26.71
N ARG A 269 -11.90 14.19 -26.06
CA ARG A 269 -11.31 12.85 -26.24
C ARG A 269 -11.44 12.29 -27.67
N ASN A 270 -12.38 12.81 -28.45
CA ASN A 270 -12.61 12.42 -29.85
C ASN A 270 -11.79 13.27 -30.83
N GLY A 271 -11.02 14.25 -30.34
CA GLY A 271 -10.24 15.18 -31.17
C GLY A 271 -11.03 16.41 -31.64
N ASN A 272 -12.26 16.62 -31.17
CA ASN A 272 -13.03 17.82 -31.50
C ASN A 272 -12.59 18.99 -30.63
N LYS A 273 -12.51 20.16 -31.25
CA LYS A 273 -12.21 21.41 -30.54
C LYS A 273 -13.42 21.89 -29.77
N VAL A 274 -13.26 22.09 -28.46
CA VAL A 274 -14.29 22.59 -27.55
C VAL A 274 -14.29 24.12 -27.50
N CYS A 275 -13.11 24.71 -27.35
CA CYS A 275 -12.90 26.16 -27.44
C CYS A 275 -11.47 26.47 -27.90
N GLU A 276 -11.28 27.70 -28.41
CA GLU A 276 -9.96 28.24 -28.71
C GLU A 276 -9.91 29.74 -28.49
N GLY A 277 -8.71 30.24 -28.18
CA GLY A 277 -8.40 31.66 -28.18
C GLY A 277 -7.05 31.91 -28.87
N ASN A 278 -6.93 33.05 -29.53
CA ASN A 278 -5.66 33.53 -30.07
C ASN A 278 -5.26 34.82 -29.35
N PHE A 279 -4.05 34.85 -28.79
CA PHE A 279 -3.60 35.93 -27.93
C PHE A 279 -2.33 36.56 -28.49
N ALA A 280 -2.45 37.82 -28.90
CA ALA A 280 -1.32 38.59 -29.42
C ALA A 280 -0.27 38.82 -28.33
N VAL A 281 0.99 38.56 -28.67
CA VAL A 281 2.19 38.86 -27.90
C VAL A 281 2.94 39.93 -28.69
N LEU A 282 2.74 41.18 -28.29
CA LEU A 282 3.26 42.35 -28.99
C LEU A 282 4.45 42.93 -28.23
N GLY A 283 5.62 42.97 -28.88
CA GLY A 283 6.85 43.50 -28.28
C GLY A 283 7.31 42.67 -27.08
N LEU A 284 7.88 41.51 -27.36
CA LEU A 284 8.57 40.68 -26.37
C LEU A 284 10.08 40.81 -26.59
N ASP A 285 10.74 41.51 -25.67
CA ASP A 285 12.17 41.82 -25.75
C ASP A 285 13.03 40.60 -25.40
N GLU A 286 14.33 40.71 -25.66
CA GLU A 286 15.28 39.65 -25.33
C GLU A 286 15.34 39.37 -23.81
N ASP A 287 15.43 38.10 -23.42
CA ASP A 287 15.47 37.65 -22.02
C ASP A 287 14.25 38.07 -21.17
N GLU A 288 13.10 38.24 -21.81
CA GLU A 288 11.84 38.63 -21.17
C GLU A 288 10.79 37.50 -21.20
N SER A 289 9.98 37.43 -20.14
CA SER A 289 8.76 36.60 -20.11
C SER A 289 7.50 37.48 -20.10
N MET A 290 6.49 37.09 -20.88
CA MET A 290 5.17 37.72 -20.90
C MET A 290 4.07 36.72 -20.52
N ALA A 291 3.09 37.18 -19.73
CA ALA A 291 1.95 36.36 -19.33
C ALA A 291 0.84 36.40 -20.38
N VAL A 292 0.26 35.22 -20.66
CA VAL A 292 -0.91 35.03 -21.52
C VAL A 292 -2.02 34.41 -20.68
N LYS A 293 -3.24 34.92 -20.80
CA LYS A 293 -4.37 34.47 -19.98
C LYS A 293 -5.61 34.22 -20.83
N MET A 294 -6.20 33.04 -20.66
CA MET A 294 -7.48 32.67 -21.27
C MET A 294 -8.51 32.40 -20.18
N VAL A 295 -9.72 32.91 -20.41
CA VAL A 295 -10.89 32.65 -19.57
C VAL A 295 -12.04 32.30 -20.51
N GLU A 296 -12.49 31.04 -20.47
CA GLU A 296 -13.61 30.59 -21.30
C GLU A 296 -14.71 29.95 -20.47
N ASN A 297 -15.95 30.17 -20.87
CA ASN A 297 -17.10 29.49 -20.27
C ASN A 297 -17.39 28.21 -21.06
N ILE A 298 -17.49 27.09 -20.37
CA ILE A 298 -17.79 25.77 -20.91
C ILE A 298 -19.13 25.34 -20.35
N ASP A 299 -20.10 25.15 -21.23
CA ASP A 299 -21.40 24.59 -20.87
C ASP A 299 -21.31 23.04 -20.87
N ASN A 300 -21.87 22.42 -19.83
CA ASN A 300 -21.91 20.98 -19.60
C ASN A 300 -20.55 20.27 -19.79
N PRO A 301 -19.48 20.70 -19.08
CA PRO A 301 -18.19 20.03 -19.18
C PRO A 301 -18.32 18.58 -18.71
N HIS A 302 -17.76 17.65 -19.48
CA HIS A 302 -17.58 16.28 -18.99
C HIS A 302 -16.56 16.29 -17.85
N LEU A 303 -16.99 15.90 -16.65
CA LEU A 303 -16.17 15.96 -15.44
C LEU A 303 -15.23 14.75 -15.34
N TRP A 304 -14.03 15.00 -14.82
CA TRP A 304 -13.11 13.94 -14.41
C TRP A 304 -13.50 13.42 -13.02
N SER A 305 -13.46 12.11 -12.83
CA SER A 305 -13.53 11.45 -11.54
C SER A 305 -12.78 10.11 -11.57
N ALA A 306 -12.64 9.46 -10.41
CA ALA A 306 -12.14 8.08 -10.38
C ALA A 306 -13.08 7.10 -11.09
N GLU A 307 -14.39 7.36 -11.19
CA GLU A 307 -15.34 6.45 -11.84
C GLU A 307 -15.48 6.69 -13.35
N ASP A 308 -15.11 7.88 -13.79
CA ASP A 308 -15.14 8.33 -15.19
C ASP A 308 -13.95 9.28 -15.42
N PRO A 309 -12.77 8.76 -15.80
CA PRO A 309 -11.55 9.54 -15.95
C PRO A 309 -11.50 10.30 -17.28
N TYR A 310 -12.49 11.16 -17.52
CA TYR A 310 -12.55 11.94 -18.75
C TYR A 310 -11.46 13.02 -18.79
N LEU A 311 -10.63 13.01 -19.83
CA LEU A 311 -9.55 13.97 -20.05
C LEU A 311 -9.73 14.68 -21.39
N TYR A 312 -9.51 15.99 -21.36
CA TYR A 312 -9.33 16.84 -22.53
C TYR A 312 -7.83 17.02 -22.78
N LYS A 313 -7.46 17.39 -24.01
CA LYS A 313 -6.13 17.93 -24.31
C LYS A 313 -6.18 19.44 -24.31
N LEU A 314 -5.33 20.08 -23.51
CA LEU A 314 -5.09 21.53 -23.56
C LEU A 314 -3.78 21.76 -24.31
N ARG A 315 -3.86 22.40 -25.47
CA ARG A 315 -2.73 22.64 -26.38
C ARG A 315 -2.45 24.13 -26.52
N LEU A 316 -1.19 24.51 -26.37
CA LEU A 316 -0.69 25.85 -26.63
C LEU A 316 0.26 25.80 -27.82
N THR A 317 0.06 26.70 -28.79
CA THR A 317 0.92 26.84 -29.97
C THR A 317 1.41 28.27 -30.08
N PHE A 318 2.73 28.46 -30.13
CA PHE A 318 3.35 29.79 -30.23
C PHE A 318 3.87 30.02 -31.65
N THR A 319 3.35 31.05 -32.31
CA THR A 319 3.70 31.44 -33.68
C THR A 319 4.03 32.93 -33.78
N SER A 320 4.81 33.34 -34.80
CA SER A 320 4.99 34.75 -35.17
C SER A 320 4.64 35.00 -36.63
N GLN A 321 4.49 36.26 -37.00
CA GLN A 321 4.39 36.69 -38.39
C GLN A 321 5.73 37.26 -38.86
N GLU A 322 6.39 36.59 -39.80
CA GLU A 322 7.64 37.07 -40.39
C GLU A 322 7.49 37.20 -41.90
N LYS A 323 7.64 38.43 -42.42
CA LYS A 323 7.51 38.75 -43.86
C LYS A 323 6.21 38.21 -44.50
N GLY A 324 5.12 38.23 -43.74
CA GLY A 324 3.80 37.75 -44.17
C GLY A 324 3.62 36.23 -44.15
N GLN A 325 4.51 35.49 -43.47
CA GLN A 325 4.38 34.04 -43.25
C GLN A 325 4.30 33.72 -41.76
N THR A 326 3.44 32.76 -41.41
CA THR A 326 3.36 32.23 -40.05
C THR A 326 4.56 31.32 -39.75
N VAL A 327 5.41 31.77 -38.84
CA VAL A 327 6.54 31.00 -38.29
C VAL A 327 6.09 30.29 -37.01
N PHE A 328 6.50 29.05 -36.83
CA PHE A 328 6.21 28.27 -35.63
C PHE A 328 7.43 28.22 -34.73
N HIS A 329 7.21 28.45 -33.44
CA HIS A 329 8.26 28.47 -32.43
C HIS A 329 8.17 27.27 -31.49
N ASP A 330 7.03 27.11 -30.80
CA ASP A 330 6.85 26.08 -29.77
C ASP A 330 5.42 25.54 -29.72
N MET A 331 5.29 24.32 -29.18
CA MET A 331 4.00 23.71 -28.85
C MET A 331 4.11 22.92 -27.56
N ARG A 332 3.09 23.06 -26.71
CA ARG A 332 2.93 22.32 -25.45
C ARG A 332 1.54 21.71 -25.39
N GLU A 333 1.44 20.53 -24.79
CA GLU A 333 0.18 19.84 -24.60
C GLU A 333 0.16 19.13 -23.25
N ILE A 334 -0.96 19.26 -22.52
CA ILE A 334 -1.22 18.51 -21.29
C ILE A 334 -2.61 17.89 -21.34
N ASP A 335 -2.80 16.83 -20.55
CA ASP A 335 -4.12 16.33 -20.20
C ASP A 335 -4.75 17.24 -19.13
N PHE A 336 -6.05 17.52 -19.28
CA PHE A 336 -6.83 18.35 -18.37
C PHE A 336 -8.16 17.68 -18.03
N GLY A 337 -8.47 17.57 -16.74
CA GLY A 337 -9.73 17.04 -16.24
C GLY A 337 -10.53 18.09 -15.47
N PHE A 338 -11.77 18.36 -15.88
CA PHE A 338 -12.66 19.25 -15.12
C PHE A 338 -13.09 18.55 -13.83
N ARG A 339 -12.57 19.01 -12.69
CA ARG A 339 -12.98 18.49 -11.37
C ARG A 339 -12.80 19.51 -10.27
N LYS A 340 -13.58 19.36 -9.19
CA LYS A 340 -13.48 20.18 -7.99
C LYS A 340 -13.44 19.30 -6.74
N VAL A 341 -12.45 19.52 -5.88
CA VAL A 341 -12.37 18.92 -4.55
C VAL A 341 -12.59 20.00 -3.51
N GLU A 342 -13.49 19.77 -2.56
CA GLU A 342 -13.82 20.76 -1.54
C GLU A 342 -13.99 20.13 -0.16
N ILE A 343 -13.63 20.89 0.88
CA ILE A 343 -13.98 20.56 2.26
C ILE A 343 -15.24 21.35 2.61
N ILE A 344 -16.30 20.61 2.91
CA ILE A 344 -17.53 21.20 3.43
C ILE A 344 -17.42 21.22 4.96
N PRO A 345 -17.44 22.41 5.60
CA PRO A 345 -17.33 22.53 7.05
C PRO A 345 -18.61 22.06 7.75
N SER A 346 -18.60 22.06 9.08
CA SER A 346 -19.81 21.78 9.85
C SER A 346 -20.81 22.93 9.74
N ILE A 347 -21.97 22.66 9.15
CA ILE A 347 -23.09 23.60 8.95
C ILE A 347 -24.33 23.01 9.62
N ASP A 348 -25.06 23.81 10.41
CA ASP A 348 -26.31 23.43 11.09
C ASP A 348 -26.25 22.10 11.87
N GLY A 349 -25.11 21.83 12.52
CA GLY A 349 -24.89 20.61 13.30
C GLY A 349 -24.54 19.36 12.48
N LYS A 350 -24.50 19.45 11.15
CA LYS A 350 -24.02 18.37 10.28
C LYS A 350 -22.51 18.21 10.40
N GLN A 351 -22.04 16.97 10.25
CA GLN A 351 -20.61 16.65 10.23
C GLN A 351 -19.92 17.28 9.00
N PRO A 352 -18.66 17.74 9.11
CA PRO A 352 -17.87 18.16 7.94
C PRO A 352 -17.53 16.95 7.07
N TYR A 353 -17.29 17.14 5.77
CA TYR A 353 -16.92 16.07 4.85
C TYR A 353 -16.16 16.63 3.64
N ILE A 354 -15.60 15.73 2.82
CA ILE A 354 -14.95 16.07 1.56
C ILE A 354 -15.91 15.77 0.41
N THR A 355 -15.94 16.64 -0.60
CA THR A 355 -16.64 16.37 -1.87
C THR A 355 -15.67 16.28 -3.05
N LEU A 356 -16.01 15.42 -4.01
CA LEU A 356 -15.52 15.47 -5.37
C LEU A 356 -16.73 15.76 -6.27
N ASN A 357 -16.66 16.83 -7.06
CA ASN A 357 -17.74 17.25 -7.97
C ASN A 357 -19.12 17.30 -7.27
N GLY A 358 -19.15 17.83 -6.04
CA GLY A 358 -20.37 17.97 -5.23
C GLY A 358 -20.88 16.68 -4.56
N LYS A 359 -20.27 15.52 -4.81
CA LYS A 359 -20.63 14.24 -4.17
C LYS A 359 -19.69 13.93 -3.01
N LYS A 360 -20.23 13.36 -1.93
CA LYS A 360 -19.46 13.00 -0.73
C LYS A 360 -18.43 11.92 -1.06
N LEU A 361 -17.16 12.21 -0.77
CA LEU A 361 -16.04 11.33 -1.08
C LEU A 361 -15.76 10.34 0.06
N LYS A 362 -15.51 9.07 -0.30
CA LYS A 362 -14.89 8.06 0.56
C LYS A 362 -13.62 7.53 -0.08
N ILE A 363 -12.51 7.66 0.63
CA ILE A 363 -11.18 7.23 0.22
C ILE A 363 -11.03 5.75 0.55
N ARG A 364 -10.90 4.94 -0.51
CA ARG A 364 -10.55 3.52 -0.52
C ARG A 364 -9.09 3.45 -0.93
N GLY A 365 -8.20 3.80 -0.01
CA GLY A 365 -6.82 4.16 -0.33
C GLY A 365 -5.78 3.12 0.06
N VAL A 366 -4.61 3.20 -0.56
CA VAL A 366 -3.40 2.48 -0.16
C VAL A 366 -2.17 3.40 -0.23
N ASN A 367 -1.22 3.25 0.69
CA ASN A 367 0.11 3.83 0.58
C ASN A 367 0.95 3.01 -0.40
N ARG A 368 1.69 3.66 -1.29
CA ARG A 368 2.54 2.96 -2.27
C ARG A 368 3.92 3.60 -2.37
N HIS A 369 4.93 2.84 -1.95
CA HIS A 369 6.32 3.11 -2.33
C HIS A 369 6.57 2.81 -3.81
N GLU A 370 7.36 3.64 -4.48
CA GLU A 370 7.87 3.36 -5.84
C GLU A 370 9.05 2.38 -5.72
N PHE A 371 8.71 1.08 -5.55
CA PHE A 371 9.68 0.02 -5.32
C PHE A 371 9.30 -1.30 -6.01
N HIS A 372 10.29 -1.98 -6.57
CA HIS A 372 10.16 -3.30 -7.20
C HIS A 372 11.34 -4.21 -6.84
N PRO A 373 11.12 -5.52 -6.59
CA PRO A 373 12.17 -6.43 -6.15
C PRO A 373 13.38 -6.55 -7.08
N ASP A 374 13.16 -6.43 -8.39
CA ASP A 374 14.22 -6.48 -9.40
C ASP A 374 14.82 -5.10 -9.77
N PHE A 375 14.14 -4.00 -9.46
CA PHE A 375 14.52 -2.66 -9.95
C PHE A 375 14.81 -1.63 -8.84
N GLY A 376 14.53 -1.96 -7.58
CA GLY A 376 14.64 -1.00 -6.48
C GLY A 376 13.68 0.18 -6.75
N HIS A 377 14.20 1.40 -6.73
CA HIS A 377 13.40 2.60 -7.04
C HIS A 377 13.30 2.89 -8.55
N ALA A 378 14.03 2.19 -9.41
CA ALA A 378 14.01 2.37 -10.86
C ALA A 378 12.85 1.61 -11.53
N VAL A 379 11.64 1.74 -11.00
CA VAL A 379 10.47 0.97 -11.44
C VAL A 379 10.04 1.39 -12.85
N PRO A 380 10.02 0.48 -13.84
CA PRO A 380 9.59 0.82 -15.19
C PRO A 380 8.09 1.20 -15.27
N ARG A 381 7.74 2.02 -16.26
CA ARG A 381 6.36 2.47 -16.53
C ARG A 381 5.35 1.33 -16.56
N GLU A 382 5.69 0.23 -17.24
CA GLU A 382 4.81 -0.92 -17.42
C GLU A 382 4.45 -1.62 -16.09
N TYR A 383 5.37 -1.66 -15.12
CA TYR A 383 5.10 -2.23 -13.79
C TYR A 383 4.27 -1.28 -12.95
N THR A 384 4.50 0.03 -13.08
CA THR A 384 3.65 1.04 -12.45
C THR A 384 2.21 0.98 -12.99
N GLU A 385 2.03 0.77 -14.29
CA GLU A 385 0.70 0.56 -14.89
C GLU A 385 0.02 -0.71 -14.39
N LYS A 386 0.76 -1.82 -14.27
CA LYS A 386 0.25 -3.07 -13.68
C LYS A 386 -0.21 -2.87 -12.23
N ASP A 387 0.57 -2.16 -11.41
CA ASP A 387 0.21 -1.84 -10.03
C ASP A 387 -1.12 -1.05 -9.97
N ILE A 388 -1.26 -0.02 -10.80
CA ILE A 388 -2.47 0.83 -10.87
C ILE A 388 -3.69 0.01 -11.28
N LEU A 389 -3.57 -0.82 -12.32
CA LEU A 389 -4.65 -1.68 -12.79
C LEU A 389 -5.04 -2.74 -11.76
N LEU A 390 -4.07 -3.34 -11.06
CA LEU A 390 -4.32 -4.31 -9.99
C LEU A 390 -5.16 -3.69 -8.88
N LEU A 391 -4.78 -2.50 -8.41
CA LEU A 391 -5.50 -1.74 -7.39
C LEU A 391 -6.91 -1.36 -7.85
N LYS A 392 -7.02 -0.82 -9.07
CA LYS A 392 -8.29 -0.39 -9.65
C LYS A 392 -9.31 -1.53 -9.75
N LYS A 393 -8.87 -2.69 -10.24
CA LYS A 393 -9.71 -3.89 -10.36
C LYS A 393 -10.19 -4.45 -9.01
N HIS A 394 -9.56 -4.04 -7.91
CA HIS A 394 -9.87 -4.51 -6.56
C HIS A 394 -10.37 -3.38 -5.65
N ASN A 395 -11.16 -2.47 -6.24
CA ASN A 395 -11.94 -1.44 -5.55
C ASN A 395 -11.12 -0.35 -4.83
N VAL A 396 -9.81 -0.26 -5.05
CA VAL A 396 -8.99 0.86 -4.59
C VAL A 396 -9.22 2.05 -5.52
N ASN A 397 -9.49 3.22 -4.93
CA ASN A 397 -9.78 4.45 -5.69
C ASN A 397 -8.78 5.58 -5.43
N SER A 398 -7.83 5.40 -4.50
CA SER A 398 -6.86 6.43 -4.14
C SER A 398 -5.50 5.86 -3.77
N ILE A 399 -4.42 6.58 -4.09
CA ILE A 399 -3.05 6.25 -3.71
C ILE A 399 -2.42 7.45 -2.99
N ARG A 400 -1.72 7.20 -1.87
CA ARG A 400 -0.80 8.16 -1.25
C ARG A 400 0.62 7.81 -1.69
N THR A 401 1.35 8.80 -2.22
CA THR A 401 2.74 8.62 -2.68
C THR A 401 3.71 8.65 -1.49
N SER A 402 3.73 7.57 -0.70
CA SER A 402 4.55 7.46 0.52
C SER A 402 6.04 7.33 0.17
N HIS A 403 6.93 8.27 0.56
CA HIS A 403 6.67 9.61 1.11
C HIS A 403 7.46 10.66 0.33
N TYR A 404 7.18 10.70 -0.97
CA TYR A 404 7.86 11.53 -1.97
C TYR A 404 7.05 11.58 -3.28
N PRO A 405 7.33 12.52 -4.19
CA PRO A 405 6.74 12.52 -5.52
C PRO A 405 7.19 11.29 -6.32
N ASN A 406 6.24 10.59 -6.94
CA ASN A 406 6.55 9.46 -7.82
C ASN A 406 7.04 9.95 -9.20
N SER A 407 7.42 9.02 -10.06
CA SER A 407 7.74 9.30 -11.46
C SER A 407 6.62 10.04 -12.20
N ARG A 408 6.96 10.85 -13.22
CA ARG A 408 5.97 11.62 -14.00
C ARG A 408 4.87 10.75 -14.61
N HIS A 409 5.24 9.57 -15.14
CA HIS A 409 4.27 8.65 -15.73
C HIS A 409 3.26 8.10 -14.72
N PHE A 410 3.55 8.09 -13.41
CA PHE A 410 2.60 7.62 -12.40
C PHE A 410 1.35 8.49 -12.39
N TYR A 411 1.51 9.81 -12.42
CA TYR A 411 0.40 10.75 -12.42
C TYR A 411 -0.37 10.72 -13.74
N GLU A 412 0.32 10.59 -14.88
CA GLU A 412 -0.32 10.36 -16.19
C GLU A 412 -1.21 9.11 -16.18
N LEU A 413 -0.72 8.01 -15.60
CA LEU A 413 -1.46 6.75 -15.51
C LEU A 413 -2.64 6.87 -14.53
N CYS A 414 -2.49 7.57 -13.40
CA CYS A 414 -3.57 7.83 -12.46
C CYS A 414 -4.66 8.72 -13.05
N ASP A 415 -4.30 9.74 -13.83
CA ASP A 415 -5.24 10.54 -14.61
C ASP A 415 -6.02 9.68 -15.60
N LYS A 416 -5.31 8.84 -16.37
CA LYS A 416 -5.86 7.96 -17.42
C LYS A 416 -6.82 6.90 -16.88
N TYR A 417 -6.47 6.25 -15.76
CA TYR A 417 -7.22 5.12 -15.21
C TYR A 417 -8.17 5.51 -14.06
N GLY A 418 -8.21 6.78 -13.66
CA GLY A 418 -9.11 7.25 -12.62
C GLY A 418 -8.72 6.71 -11.24
N ILE A 419 -7.52 7.03 -10.78
CA ILE A 419 -7.08 6.83 -9.40
C ILE A 419 -6.77 8.18 -8.79
N MET A 420 -7.39 8.51 -7.66
CA MET A 420 -7.11 9.75 -6.93
C MET A 420 -5.75 9.68 -6.24
N VAL A 421 -5.10 10.82 -6.06
CA VAL A 421 -3.74 10.88 -5.51
C VAL A 421 -3.65 11.91 -4.38
N MET A 422 -3.10 11.49 -3.24
CA MET A 422 -2.47 12.38 -2.28
C MET A 422 -0.99 12.47 -2.64
N CYS A 423 -0.58 13.59 -3.24
CA CYS A 423 0.79 13.79 -3.68
C CYS A 423 1.59 14.39 -2.52
N GLU A 424 2.63 13.67 -2.09
CA GLU A 424 3.40 14.01 -0.90
C GLU A 424 4.79 14.52 -1.24
N ASN A 425 5.17 15.62 -0.58
CA ASN A 425 6.48 16.20 -0.70
C ASN A 425 7.55 15.26 -0.13
N ASN A 426 8.73 15.22 -0.75
CA ASN A 426 9.88 14.46 -0.28
C ASN A 426 10.44 15.10 1.00
N LEU A 427 9.84 14.79 2.14
CA LEU A 427 10.23 15.28 3.46
C LEU A 427 9.85 14.26 4.50
N GLU A 428 10.86 13.59 5.05
CA GLU A 428 10.75 12.79 6.27
C GLU A 428 12.02 12.92 7.09
N THR A 429 11.86 13.14 8.39
CA THR A 429 12.99 13.34 9.31
C THR A 429 12.76 12.53 10.58
N HIS A 430 12.25 11.31 10.48
CA HIS A 430 11.67 10.55 11.59
C HIS A 430 12.62 10.51 12.80
N GLY A 431 13.88 10.07 12.62
CA GLY A 431 14.87 10.01 13.70
C GLY A 431 15.28 11.38 14.28
N LEU A 432 14.93 12.48 13.60
CA LEU A 432 15.32 13.86 13.93
C LEU A 432 14.15 14.85 14.01
N ALA A 433 12.90 14.37 14.07
CA ALA A 433 11.67 15.17 13.96
C ALA A 433 11.54 16.27 15.04
N THR A 434 12.21 16.09 16.18
CA THR A 434 12.27 17.11 17.24
C THR A 434 13.20 18.29 16.91
N ARG A 435 14.02 18.20 15.85
CA ARG A 435 15.10 19.14 15.52
C ARG A 435 15.03 19.66 14.07
N ILE A 436 14.70 18.81 13.10
CA ILE A 436 14.68 19.13 11.67
C ILE A 436 13.28 18.81 11.12
N PRO A 437 12.68 19.65 10.25
CA PRO A 437 13.08 21.03 9.92
C PRO A 437 12.67 22.04 11.01
N ARG A 438 11.67 21.68 11.83
CA ARG A 438 11.08 22.47 12.93
C ARG A 438 10.88 23.96 12.58
N SER A 439 11.72 24.83 13.12
CA SER A 439 11.66 26.29 12.91
C SER A 439 12.99 26.87 12.44
N SER A 440 13.88 26.03 11.91
CA SER A 440 15.17 26.47 11.36
C SER A 440 14.96 27.21 10.05
N LYS A 441 15.51 28.43 9.90
CA LYS A 441 15.42 29.20 8.65
C LYS A 441 16.00 28.42 7.47
N ARG A 442 17.20 27.84 7.66
CA ARG A 442 17.90 27.03 6.66
C ARG A 442 17.01 25.90 6.12
N TRP A 443 16.49 25.06 7.02
CA TRP A 443 15.68 23.93 6.61
C TRP A 443 14.33 24.36 6.06
N THR A 444 13.75 25.46 6.57
CA THR A 444 12.49 26.03 6.05
C THR A 444 12.61 26.40 4.58
N GLU A 445 13.71 27.04 4.18
CA GLU A 445 13.95 27.40 2.77
C GLU A 445 14.04 26.16 1.87
N GLN A 446 14.75 25.12 2.32
CA GLN A 446 14.91 23.86 1.59
C GLN A 446 13.59 23.11 1.41
N VAL A 447 12.81 22.93 2.48
CA VAL A 447 11.52 22.21 2.39
C VAL A 447 10.48 23.01 1.61
N CYS A 448 10.50 24.35 1.67
CA CYS A 448 9.65 25.17 0.80
C CYS A 448 10.10 25.09 -0.67
N TRP A 449 11.39 24.92 -0.94
CA TRP A 449 11.89 24.71 -2.30
C TRP A 449 11.42 23.37 -2.87
N ARG A 450 11.55 22.26 -2.12
CA ARG A 450 10.98 20.94 -2.51
C ARG A 450 9.46 21.03 -2.75
N MET A 451 8.74 21.72 -1.86
CA MET A 451 7.29 21.93 -2.00
C MET A 451 6.93 22.69 -3.29
N ARG A 452 7.64 23.79 -3.60
CA ARG A 452 7.42 24.55 -4.83
C ARG A 452 7.68 23.71 -6.06
N ASN A 453 8.75 22.92 -6.06
CA ASN A 453 9.11 22.06 -7.17
C ASN A 453 8.00 21.03 -7.45
N MET A 454 7.56 20.32 -6.42
CA MET A 454 6.46 19.35 -6.55
C MET A 454 5.19 20.01 -7.11
N VAL A 455 4.75 21.13 -6.54
CA VAL A 455 3.50 21.78 -6.98
C VAL A 455 3.62 22.29 -8.40
N LEU A 456 4.72 22.97 -8.76
CA LEU A 456 4.93 23.49 -10.12
C LEU A 456 4.91 22.38 -11.17
N THR A 457 5.58 21.26 -10.88
CA THR A 457 5.68 20.12 -11.81
C THR A 457 4.32 19.43 -12.00
N TYR A 458 3.54 19.25 -10.92
CA TYR A 458 2.40 18.33 -10.95
C TYR A 458 1.00 18.99 -10.85
N ARG A 459 0.89 20.31 -10.68
CA ARG A 459 -0.41 21.02 -10.46
C ARG A 459 -1.49 20.85 -11.53
N ASN A 460 -1.11 20.42 -12.74
CA ASN A 460 -2.05 20.22 -13.84
C ASN A 460 -2.70 18.82 -13.86
N HIS A 461 -2.22 17.86 -13.07
CA HIS A 461 -2.82 16.52 -13.00
C HIS A 461 -4.16 16.53 -12.26
N ALA A 462 -5.22 16.03 -12.91
CA ALA A 462 -6.57 16.00 -12.36
C ALA A 462 -6.67 15.06 -11.15
N CYS A 463 -5.90 13.98 -11.17
CA CYS A 463 -5.86 12.90 -10.19
C CYS A 463 -5.43 13.37 -8.81
N ILE A 464 -4.58 14.40 -8.72
CA ILE A 464 -4.09 14.90 -7.44
C ILE A 464 -5.22 15.67 -6.76
N LEU A 465 -5.69 15.17 -5.62
CA LEU A 465 -6.72 15.83 -4.81
C LEU A 465 -6.14 16.60 -3.62
N PHE A 466 -5.00 16.15 -3.09
CA PHE A 466 -4.38 16.72 -1.90
C PHE A 466 -2.89 16.93 -2.11
N TRP A 467 -2.38 18.03 -1.56
CA TRP A 467 -0.95 18.22 -1.37
C TRP A 467 -0.58 17.87 0.07
N SER A 468 0.31 16.89 0.25
CA SER A 468 0.84 16.55 1.57
C SER A 468 2.21 17.21 1.78
N LEU A 469 2.41 17.82 2.95
CA LEU A 469 3.64 18.56 3.25
C LEU A 469 4.85 17.65 3.55
N GLY A 470 4.62 16.36 3.78
CA GLY A 470 5.65 15.40 4.17
C GLY A 470 5.10 14.41 5.20
N ASN A 471 6.00 13.60 5.77
CA ASN A 471 5.69 12.54 6.71
C ASN A 471 6.59 12.64 7.96
N GLU A 472 6.06 12.29 9.13
CA GLU A 472 6.82 12.05 10.38
C GLU A 472 7.96 13.05 10.71
N SER A 473 7.78 14.32 10.35
CA SER A 473 8.79 15.38 10.50
C SER A 473 8.52 16.35 11.65
N GLY A 474 7.68 15.92 12.61
CA GLY A 474 7.32 16.71 13.78
C GLY A 474 6.55 17.99 13.40
N ASN A 475 6.66 19.04 14.21
CA ASN A 475 5.91 20.29 13.98
C ASN A 475 6.81 21.53 14.18
N GLY A 476 6.45 22.67 13.59
CA GLY A 476 7.21 23.92 13.68
C GLY A 476 6.84 24.95 12.61
N LYS A 477 7.55 26.08 12.58
CA LYS A 477 7.26 27.19 11.66
C LYS A 477 7.50 26.86 10.18
N ALA A 478 8.24 25.79 9.87
CA ALA A 478 8.46 25.35 8.50
C ALA A 478 7.16 24.96 7.79
N PHE A 479 6.24 24.25 8.46
CA PHE A 479 5.04 23.71 7.81
C PHE A 479 4.01 24.77 7.39
N PRO A 480 3.69 25.80 8.21
CA PRO A 480 2.90 26.94 7.73
C PRO A 480 3.54 27.67 6.54
N ALA A 481 4.88 27.76 6.50
CA ALA A 481 5.59 28.36 5.37
C ALA A 481 5.48 27.49 4.10
N MET A 482 5.58 26.16 4.23
CA MET A 482 5.35 25.23 3.12
C MET A 482 3.91 25.30 2.60
N LYS A 483 2.91 25.31 3.49
CA LYS A 483 1.51 25.54 3.11
C LYS A 483 1.35 26.83 2.32
N LYS A 484 1.94 27.92 2.80
CA LYS A 484 1.90 29.21 2.09
C LYS A 484 2.53 29.09 0.70
N ALA A 485 3.71 28.48 0.60
CA ALA A 485 4.40 28.28 -0.68
C ALA A 485 3.59 27.44 -1.68
N ALA A 486 2.86 26.43 -1.19
CA ALA A 486 1.95 25.63 -2.03
C ALA A 486 0.75 26.45 -2.51
N LEU A 487 0.07 27.16 -1.61
CA LEU A 487 -1.14 27.94 -1.93
C LEU A 487 -0.88 29.17 -2.81
N GLU A 488 0.35 29.69 -2.84
CA GLU A 488 0.78 30.72 -3.80
C GLU A 488 0.84 30.18 -5.24
N LEU A 489 1.00 28.87 -5.41
CA LEU A 489 1.13 28.20 -6.71
C LEU A 489 -0.14 27.48 -7.15
N ASP A 490 -0.88 26.92 -6.19
CA ASP A 490 -2.14 26.21 -6.42
C ASP A 490 -3.03 26.24 -5.17
N ASN A 491 -4.21 26.84 -5.31
CA ASN A 491 -5.22 26.92 -4.25
C ASN A 491 -6.45 26.04 -4.54
N THR A 492 -6.39 25.18 -5.56
CA THR A 492 -7.51 24.31 -5.98
C THR A 492 -7.58 22.98 -5.22
N ARG A 493 -6.66 22.76 -4.28
CA ARG A 493 -6.47 21.49 -3.55
C ARG A 493 -6.23 21.77 -2.05
N PRO A 494 -6.86 21.00 -1.15
CA PRO A 494 -6.57 21.07 0.28
C PRO A 494 -5.14 20.61 0.63
N ILE A 495 -4.61 21.14 1.73
CA ILE A 495 -3.32 20.74 2.30
C ILE A 495 -3.50 19.68 3.38
N HIS A 496 -2.68 18.64 3.32
CA HIS A 496 -2.57 17.55 4.30
C HIS A 496 -1.22 17.61 5.04
N TYR A 497 -1.23 17.36 6.34
CA TYR A 497 -0.04 17.04 7.13
C TYR A 497 -0.46 16.39 8.46
N GLU A 498 -0.06 15.14 8.71
CA GLU A 498 -0.46 14.40 9.92
C GLU A 498 0.13 14.99 11.22
N PRO A 499 1.44 15.30 11.31
CA PRO A 499 2.04 15.73 12.58
C PRO A 499 1.61 17.11 13.09
N ASP A 500 0.61 17.74 12.47
CA ASP A 500 0.08 19.03 12.86
C ASP A 500 -0.73 18.95 14.17
N ALA A 501 0.00 18.85 15.28
CA ALA A 501 -0.45 18.77 16.66
C ALA A 501 -1.73 19.54 17.05
N TYR A 502 -1.97 20.70 16.43
CA TYR A 502 -3.13 21.56 16.75
C TYR A 502 -4.00 21.90 15.54
N LEU A 503 -3.77 21.22 14.41
CA LEU A 503 -4.54 21.33 13.16
C LEU A 503 -4.66 22.77 12.62
N LYS A 504 -3.59 23.56 12.77
CA LYS A 504 -3.52 24.97 12.32
C LYS A 504 -3.00 25.13 10.90
N THR A 505 -2.25 24.14 10.44
CA THR A 505 -1.61 24.08 9.12
C THR A 505 -2.43 23.19 8.18
N THR A 506 -2.75 21.96 8.57
CA THR A 506 -3.51 21.04 7.73
C THR A 506 -4.96 21.50 7.56
N ASP A 507 -5.56 21.28 6.40
CA ASP A 507 -7.00 21.52 6.16
C ASP A 507 -7.85 20.33 6.64
N ILE A 508 -7.24 19.14 6.71
CA ILE A 508 -7.88 17.87 7.05
C ILE A 508 -7.28 17.32 8.35
N MET A 509 -8.11 16.83 9.28
CA MET A 509 -7.58 16.09 10.42
C MET A 509 -7.11 14.73 9.91
N SER A 510 -5.86 14.39 10.15
CA SER A 510 -5.27 13.13 9.69
C SER A 510 -4.52 12.46 10.82
N GLU A 511 -4.55 11.13 10.89
CA GLU A 511 -3.77 10.34 11.86
C GLU A 511 -3.25 9.05 11.21
N MET A 512 -2.12 8.58 11.73
CA MET A 512 -1.62 7.23 11.48
C MET A 512 -2.12 6.29 12.58
N TYR A 513 -2.68 5.15 12.19
CA TYR A 513 -3.01 4.02 13.05
C TYR A 513 -3.97 4.34 14.22
N THR A 514 -4.97 5.21 13.98
CA THR A 514 -6.06 5.42 14.93
C THR A 514 -6.82 4.11 15.13
N LYS A 515 -6.95 3.66 16.38
CA LYS A 515 -7.60 2.37 16.67
C LYS A 515 -9.10 2.46 16.40
N GLU A 516 -9.68 1.35 15.94
CA GLU A 516 -11.12 1.25 15.63
C GLU A 516 -12.03 1.80 16.73
N GLU A 517 -11.72 1.60 18.02
CA GLU A 517 -12.57 2.07 19.12
C GLU A 517 -12.62 3.61 19.25
N GLN A 518 -11.64 4.32 18.69
CA GLN A 518 -11.53 5.79 18.73
C GLN A 518 -12.28 6.45 17.57
N MET A 519 -12.68 5.68 16.55
CA MET A 519 -13.34 6.22 15.35
C MET A 519 -14.66 6.93 15.69
N GLU A 520 -15.45 6.37 16.60
CA GLU A 520 -16.73 6.95 17.04
C GLU A 520 -16.52 8.24 17.87
N GLU A 521 -15.39 8.35 18.59
CA GLU A 521 -15.00 9.55 19.34
C GLU A 521 -14.73 10.73 18.39
N ILE A 522 -13.92 10.48 17.36
CA ILE A 522 -13.57 11.46 16.32
C ILE A 522 -14.81 11.83 15.51
N ALA A 523 -15.60 10.85 15.07
CA ALA A 523 -16.83 11.08 14.30
C ALA A 523 -17.78 12.06 14.99
N ASN A 524 -17.95 11.87 16.30
CA ASN A 524 -18.82 12.69 17.15
C ASN A 524 -18.14 13.97 17.67
N ASN A 525 -16.96 14.32 17.16
CA ASN A 525 -16.25 15.56 17.49
C ASN A 525 -15.99 15.73 19.00
N ARG A 526 -15.57 14.65 19.70
CA ARG A 526 -15.27 14.66 21.14
C ARG A 526 -13.82 15.11 21.43
N CYS A 527 -13.44 15.21 22.71
CA CYS A 527 -12.01 15.37 23.00
C CYS A 527 -11.25 14.12 22.53
N HIS A 528 -10.11 14.28 21.86
CA HIS A 528 -9.31 13.18 21.30
C HIS A 528 -7.81 13.44 21.47
N ILE A 529 -7.03 12.37 21.64
CA ILE A 529 -5.56 12.45 21.71
C ILE A 529 -4.99 12.20 20.32
N HIS A 530 -4.41 13.24 19.75
CA HIS A 530 -3.93 13.29 18.37
C HIS A 530 -2.41 13.21 18.26
N SER A 531 -1.91 12.65 17.16
CA SER A 531 -0.48 12.57 16.79
C SER A 531 0.40 12.01 17.91
N MET A 532 0.05 10.82 18.41
CA MET A 532 0.92 10.06 19.30
C MET A 532 2.05 9.44 18.49
N ALA A 533 3.26 9.98 18.63
CA ALA A 533 4.42 9.58 17.83
C ALA A 533 5.73 9.75 18.63
N LEU A 534 6.88 9.42 18.01
CA LEU A 534 8.19 9.51 18.66
C LEU A 534 8.51 10.92 19.21
N TRP A 535 8.14 11.97 18.48
CA TRP A 535 8.34 13.37 18.90
C TRP A 535 7.27 13.88 19.87
N ALA A 536 6.19 13.12 20.09
CA ALA A 536 5.06 13.46 20.96
C ALA A 536 4.44 12.18 21.59
N PRO A 537 5.14 11.49 22.51
CA PRO A 537 4.74 10.17 23.00
C PRO A 537 3.43 10.15 23.80
N LEU A 538 2.97 11.30 24.30
CA LEU A 538 1.67 11.46 24.98
C LEU A 538 0.58 12.03 24.04
N GLY A 539 0.92 12.32 22.79
CA GLY A 539 0.08 13.03 21.83
C GLY A 539 -0.32 14.43 22.29
N HIS A 540 -1.30 14.98 21.60
CA HIS A 540 -1.86 16.31 21.82
C HIS A 540 -3.37 16.23 22.00
N LEU A 541 -3.89 16.82 23.07
CA LEU A 541 -5.34 16.87 23.31
C LEU A 541 -6.00 17.86 22.34
N LEU A 542 -6.83 17.33 21.43
CA LEU A 542 -7.74 18.11 20.61
C LEU A 542 -9.06 18.30 21.35
N THR A 543 -9.54 19.54 21.38
CA THR A 543 -10.89 19.86 21.85
C THR A 543 -11.87 19.86 20.67
N PRO A 544 -13.19 19.65 20.90
CA PRO A 544 -14.21 19.71 19.86
C PRO A 544 -14.16 20.97 18.98
N ARG A 545 -13.70 22.10 19.51
CA ARG A 545 -13.59 23.37 18.76
C ARG A 545 -12.48 23.34 17.73
N MET A 546 -11.37 22.63 18.00
CA MET A 546 -10.15 22.67 17.17
C MET A 546 -10.35 21.98 15.82
N TYR A 547 -11.20 20.96 15.77
CA TYR A 547 -11.43 20.18 14.55
C TYR A 547 -12.90 20.09 14.14
N LYS A 548 -13.76 20.96 14.69
CA LYS A 548 -15.21 21.02 14.35
C LYS A 548 -15.48 20.95 12.85
N ASN A 549 -14.70 21.69 12.06
CA ASN A 549 -14.87 21.85 10.61
C ASN A 549 -13.95 20.95 9.78
N LYS A 550 -13.23 20.01 10.41
CA LYS A 550 -12.24 19.18 9.73
C LYS A 550 -12.80 17.79 9.47
N PRO A 551 -12.87 17.34 8.20
CA PRO A 551 -13.04 15.92 7.92
C PRO A 551 -11.82 15.15 8.45
N PHE A 552 -11.99 13.85 8.58
CA PHE A 552 -10.97 12.94 9.10
C PHE A 552 -10.57 11.91 8.04
N ILE A 553 -9.26 11.74 7.85
CA ILE A 553 -8.66 10.70 7.01
C ILE A 553 -7.64 9.95 7.88
N GLN A 554 -7.52 8.64 7.74
CA GLN A 554 -6.32 7.96 8.23
C GLN A 554 -5.27 7.90 7.12
N CYS A 555 -4.20 8.70 7.19
CA CYS A 555 -3.15 8.65 6.16
C CYS A 555 -2.42 7.31 6.16
N GLU A 556 -2.47 6.58 7.28
CA GLU A 556 -2.06 5.18 7.40
C GLU A 556 -3.00 4.47 8.37
N TYR A 557 -3.52 3.30 8.01
CA TYR A 557 -4.27 2.42 8.92
C TYR A 557 -4.16 0.97 8.46
N ALA A 558 -4.61 0.03 9.31
CA ALA A 558 -4.62 -1.40 9.00
C ALA A 558 -3.25 -1.90 8.50
N HIS A 559 -2.24 -1.78 9.35
CA HIS A 559 -0.86 -2.13 9.04
C HIS A 559 -0.75 -3.61 8.61
N CYS A 560 -0.39 -3.87 7.35
CA CYS A 560 -0.51 -5.17 6.70
C CYS A 560 0.81 -5.98 6.71
N MET A 561 1.56 -5.91 7.83
CA MET A 561 2.78 -6.69 8.01
C MET A 561 2.51 -8.17 8.19
N GLY A 562 2.91 -8.97 7.21
CA GLY A 562 2.72 -10.41 7.22
C GLY A 562 1.22 -10.78 7.29
N ASN A 563 0.89 -11.73 8.17
CA ASN A 563 -0.49 -12.16 8.38
C ASN A 563 -1.23 -11.15 9.28
N SER A 564 -1.87 -10.16 8.67
CA SER A 564 -2.44 -9.00 9.36
C SER A 564 -3.79 -8.56 8.76
N LEU A 565 -4.13 -7.27 8.85
CA LEU A 565 -5.36 -6.64 8.35
C LEU A 565 -6.66 -7.19 9.00
N GLY A 566 -6.55 -7.67 10.23
CA GLY A 566 -7.70 -8.05 11.06
C GLY A 566 -8.54 -6.84 11.45
N ASN A 567 -9.85 -7.05 11.59
CA ASN A 567 -10.89 -6.07 11.89
C ASN A 567 -11.14 -4.98 10.82
N PHE A 568 -10.57 -5.13 9.61
CA PHE A 568 -10.69 -4.15 8.53
C PHE A 568 -12.14 -3.75 8.20
N GLU A 569 -13.05 -4.73 8.18
CA GLU A 569 -14.48 -4.50 7.98
C GLU A 569 -15.09 -3.57 9.06
N ASP A 570 -14.59 -3.65 10.30
CA ASP A 570 -15.10 -2.86 11.41
C ASP A 570 -14.77 -1.37 11.27
N TYR A 571 -13.58 -1.02 10.75
CA TYR A 571 -13.30 0.38 10.35
C TYR A 571 -14.31 0.86 9.30
N TRP A 572 -14.62 0.02 8.31
CA TRP A 572 -15.53 0.40 7.22
C TRP A 572 -16.98 0.54 7.64
N LYS A 573 -17.42 -0.16 8.69
CA LYS A 573 -18.70 0.11 9.34
C LYS A 573 -18.75 1.55 9.88
N HIS A 574 -17.67 2.05 10.48
CA HIS A 574 -17.58 3.45 10.91
C HIS A 574 -17.49 4.43 9.75
N PHE A 575 -16.63 4.16 8.75
CA PHE A 575 -16.49 5.02 7.57
C PHE A 575 -17.79 5.17 6.79
N ARG A 576 -18.59 4.12 6.64
CA ARG A 576 -19.91 4.19 5.99
C ARG A 576 -20.95 4.95 6.82
N LYS A 577 -20.88 4.85 8.14
CA LYS A 577 -21.85 5.44 9.07
C LYS A 577 -21.73 6.96 9.21
N HIS A 578 -20.51 7.50 9.16
CA HIS A 578 -20.24 8.90 9.51
C HIS A 578 -19.65 9.70 8.34
N ASP A 579 -20.23 10.87 8.06
CA ASP A 579 -19.76 11.78 7.00
C ASP A 579 -18.35 12.33 7.29
N ARG A 580 -18.03 12.62 8.56
CA ARG A 580 -16.71 13.11 8.98
C ARG A 580 -15.58 12.15 8.62
N LEU A 581 -15.82 10.86 8.76
CA LEU A 581 -14.80 9.83 8.54
C LEU A 581 -14.72 9.53 7.03
N CYS A 582 -13.76 10.14 6.35
CA CYS A 582 -13.67 10.13 4.88
C CYS A 582 -12.89 8.94 4.30
N GLY A 583 -12.57 7.93 5.11
CA GLY A 583 -11.76 6.77 4.70
C GLY A 583 -10.29 6.91 5.11
N GLY A 584 -9.40 6.21 4.40
CA GLY A 584 -7.98 6.21 4.71
C GLY A 584 -7.14 5.42 3.71
N TYR A 585 -5.84 5.33 3.98
CA TYR A 585 -4.87 4.61 3.15
C TYR A 585 -4.26 3.44 3.94
N ILE A 586 -4.42 2.22 3.44
CA ILE A 586 -3.79 1.03 4.04
C ILE A 586 -2.26 1.21 4.03
N TRP A 587 -1.57 0.77 5.09
CA TRP A 587 -0.10 0.62 5.08
C TRP A 587 0.28 -0.86 4.91
N ASP A 588 0.79 -1.31 3.77
CA ASP A 588 0.93 -0.58 2.50
C ASP A 588 0.63 -1.51 1.29
N PHE A 589 1.00 -1.08 0.09
CA PHE A 589 0.70 -1.82 -1.14
C PHE A 589 1.49 -3.13 -1.25
N ALA A 590 2.82 -3.09 -1.22
CA ALA A 590 3.67 -4.23 -1.60
C ALA A 590 4.89 -4.38 -0.69
N ASP A 591 5.22 -5.62 -0.33
CA ASP A 591 6.41 -5.91 0.47
C ASP A 591 7.71 -5.39 -0.19
N GLN A 592 8.50 -4.62 0.56
CA GLN A 592 9.77 -4.07 0.08
C GLN A 592 10.89 -5.10 0.20
N ALA A 593 10.92 -6.10 -0.68
CA ALA A 593 12.01 -7.08 -0.72
C ALA A 593 12.96 -6.82 -1.91
N ILE A 594 14.28 -6.93 -1.70
CA ILE A 594 15.23 -7.02 -2.82
C ILE A 594 15.39 -8.50 -3.18
N LYS A 595 15.17 -8.85 -4.44
CA LYS A 595 15.36 -10.23 -4.91
C LYS A 595 16.85 -10.53 -5.08
N ARG A 596 17.29 -11.66 -4.53
CA ARG A 596 18.62 -12.23 -4.71
C ARG A 596 18.48 -13.63 -5.28
N VAL A 597 19.27 -13.97 -6.30
CA VAL A 597 19.30 -15.31 -6.87
C VAL A 597 20.66 -15.92 -6.56
N ASN A 598 20.67 -17.02 -5.83
CA ASN A 598 21.89 -17.72 -5.43
C ASN A 598 22.50 -18.53 -6.60
N GLN A 599 23.74 -18.99 -6.41
CA GLN A 599 24.45 -19.79 -7.42
C GLN A 599 23.76 -21.12 -7.76
N ASP A 600 23.00 -21.67 -6.84
CA ASP A 600 22.20 -22.89 -6.98
C ASP A 600 20.80 -22.63 -7.61
N GLY A 601 20.48 -21.37 -7.92
CA GLY A 601 19.21 -20.96 -8.52
C GLY A 601 18.10 -20.67 -7.51
N VAL A 602 18.35 -20.81 -6.20
CA VAL A 602 17.36 -20.46 -5.16
C VAL A 602 17.09 -18.95 -5.20
N VAL A 603 15.81 -18.59 -5.24
CA VAL A 603 15.35 -17.20 -5.19
C VAL A 603 15.08 -16.81 -3.76
N GLU A 604 15.74 -15.76 -3.30
CA GLU A 604 15.59 -15.18 -1.98
C GLU A 604 14.95 -13.79 -2.09
N TYR A 605 13.92 -13.54 -1.29
CA TYR A 605 13.37 -12.20 -1.08
C TYR A 605 13.93 -11.67 0.23
N THR A 606 14.89 -10.76 0.11
CA THR A 606 15.70 -10.29 1.24
C THR A 606 15.05 -9.12 1.98
N TYR A 607 15.34 -9.00 3.27
CA TYR A 607 15.00 -7.88 4.15
C TYR A 607 16.24 -7.34 4.88
N GLY A 608 16.08 -6.39 5.80
CA GLY A 608 17.20 -5.79 6.52
C GLY A 608 18.03 -6.81 7.31
N GLY A 609 19.35 -6.78 7.15
CA GLY A 609 20.28 -7.73 7.79
C GLY A 609 20.84 -8.78 6.83
N ASP A 610 20.11 -9.15 5.77
CA ASP A 610 20.53 -10.19 4.81
C ASP A 610 21.73 -9.78 3.95
N TRP A 611 22.07 -8.49 3.94
CA TRP A 611 23.22 -7.91 3.24
C TRP A 611 24.38 -7.60 4.18
N GLY A 612 24.24 -7.97 5.47
CA GLY A 612 25.15 -7.59 6.54
C GLY A 612 25.14 -6.08 6.82
N ASP A 613 24.05 -5.40 6.45
CA ASP A 613 23.82 -3.98 6.61
C ASP A 613 23.56 -3.59 8.07
N LYS A 614 24.06 -2.43 8.47
CA LYS A 614 23.92 -1.87 9.82
C LYS A 614 23.80 -0.34 9.73
N PRO A 615 22.89 0.30 10.49
CA PRO A 615 21.80 -0.34 11.25
C PRO A 615 20.78 -1.02 10.32
N ASN A 616 19.97 -1.94 10.84
CA ASN A 616 18.84 -2.50 10.10
C ASN A 616 17.65 -2.84 11.01
N ASP A 617 16.45 -2.83 10.44
CA ASP A 617 15.18 -3.10 11.15
C ASP A 617 14.47 -4.38 10.67
N GLY A 618 15.22 -5.33 10.11
CA GLY A 618 14.74 -6.68 9.82
C GLY A 618 13.55 -6.73 8.87
N THR A 619 12.54 -7.51 9.26
CA THR A 619 11.34 -7.82 8.48
C THR A 619 10.33 -6.68 8.40
N PHE A 620 10.60 -5.54 9.05
CA PHE A 620 9.69 -4.39 9.07
C PHE A 620 9.42 -3.84 7.65
N ALA A 621 10.24 -4.22 6.65
CA ALA A 621 10.07 -3.90 5.23
C ALA A 621 8.85 -4.57 4.56
N PHE A 622 8.28 -5.62 5.16
CA PHE A 622 7.24 -6.44 4.55
C PHE A 622 5.86 -6.09 5.10
N ASN A 623 5.23 -5.05 4.55
CA ASN A 623 3.95 -4.51 5.01
C ASN A 623 2.83 -4.57 3.96
N GLY A 624 3.02 -5.31 2.88
CA GLY A 624 2.16 -5.23 1.71
C GLY A 624 0.87 -6.04 1.81
N ILE A 625 -0.22 -5.48 1.27
CA ILE A 625 -1.40 -6.27 0.90
C ILE A 625 -1.09 -7.24 -0.26
N VAL A 626 0.00 -7.02 -0.99
CA VAL A 626 0.59 -7.99 -1.93
C VAL A 626 2.06 -8.25 -1.59
N ARG A 627 2.58 -9.40 -2.02
CA ARG A 627 3.99 -9.73 -1.93
C ARG A 627 4.83 -8.84 -2.86
N ALA A 628 6.14 -8.91 -2.73
CA ALA A 628 7.07 -8.12 -3.54
C ALA A 628 6.86 -8.29 -5.05
N ASP A 629 6.49 -9.49 -5.51
CA ASP A 629 6.19 -9.83 -6.90
C ASP A 629 4.73 -9.54 -7.34
N ARG A 630 3.96 -8.85 -6.49
CA ARG A 630 2.53 -8.52 -6.66
C ARG A 630 1.57 -9.71 -6.56
N SER A 631 2.05 -10.90 -6.16
CA SER A 631 1.14 -11.98 -5.79
C SER A 631 0.31 -11.58 -4.54
N PRO A 632 -1.01 -11.83 -4.53
CA PRO A 632 -1.88 -11.34 -3.48
C PRO A 632 -1.57 -12.01 -2.14
N ASN A 633 -1.35 -11.22 -1.08
CA ASN A 633 -1.47 -11.74 0.28
C ASN A 633 -2.97 -11.94 0.58
N PRO A 634 -3.35 -12.84 1.50
CA PRO A 634 -4.76 -13.12 1.79
C PRO A 634 -5.57 -11.89 2.25
N ALA A 635 -4.88 -10.91 2.86
CA ALA A 635 -5.44 -9.60 3.18
C ALA A 635 -5.99 -8.84 1.95
N PHE A 636 -5.42 -9.04 0.76
CA PHE A 636 -5.85 -8.42 -0.49
C PHE A 636 -7.32 -8.71 -0.82
N TYR A 637 -7.76 -9.95 -0.61
CA TYR A 637 -9.14 -10.36 -0.88
C TYR A 637 -10.12 -9.66 0.08
N GLU A 638 -9.73 -9.52 1.36
CA GLU A 638 -10.51 -8.77 2.34
C GLU A 638 -10.62 -7.29 1.97
N VAL A 639 -9.53 -6.68 1.48
CA VAL A 639 -9.55 -5.30 0.97
C VAL A 639 -10.55 -5.18 -0.18
N ALA A 640 -10.47 -6.04 -1.19
CA ALA A 640 -11.36 -6.01 -2.35
C ALA A 640 -12.84 -6.14 -1.94
N LYS A 641 -13.16 -7.07 -1.02
CA LYS A 641 -14.52 -7.27 -0.49
C LYS A 641 -15.01 -6.05 0.28
N VAL A 642 -14.21 -5.53 1.21
CA VAL A 642 -14.64 -4.45 2.10
C VAL A 642 -14.73 -3.12 1.34
N TYR A 643 -13.89 -2.89 0.33
CA TYR A 643 -13.92 -1.70 -0.52
C TYR A 643 -15.01 -1.69 -1.59
N GLN A 644 -15.65 -2.83 -1.89
CA GLN A 644 -16.65 -2.91 -2.95
C GLN A 644 -17.75 -1.84 -2.82
N GLN A 645 -18.28 -1.38 -3.95
CA GLN A 645 -19.22 -0.24 -4.00
C GLN A 645 -20.68 -0.66 -4.20
N VAL A 646 -20.96 -1.96 -4.27
CA VAL A 646 -22.33 -2.50 -4.25
C VAL A 646 -22.51 -3.36 -3.02
N GLN A 647 -23.45 -2.99 -2.15
CA GLN A 647 -23.76 -3.78 -0.95
C GLN A 647 -25.06 -4.54 -1.16
N PHE A 648 -25.13 -5.75 -0.59
CA PHE A 648 -26.29 -6.64 -0.65
C PHE A 648 -26.79 -6.89 0.76
N GLU A 649 -28.08 -6.72 1.00
CA GLU A 649 -28.70 -7.05 2.29
C GLU A 649 -30.01 -7.80 2.09
N ARG A 650 -30.24 -8.87 2.84
CA ARG A 650 -31.54 -9.56 2.84
C ARG A 650 -32.57 -8.72 3.61
N LYS A 651 -33.70 -8.40 2.96
CA LYS A 651 -34.88 -7.75 3.57
C LYS A 651 -36.13 -8.54 3.24
N GLY A 652 -36.52 -9.47 4.11
CA GLY A 652 -37.67 -10.33 3.90
C GLY A 652 -37.52 -11.24 2.68
N ASP A 653 -38.38 -11.05 1.69
CA ASP A 653 -38.42 -11.73 0.39
C ASP A 653 -37.66 -10.98 -0.72
N LYS A 654 -36.88 -9.97 -0.36
CA LYS A 654 -36.08 -9.15 -1.28
C LYS A 654 -34.61 -9.10 -0.87
N ILE A 655 -33.79 -8.75 -1.83
CA ILE A 655 -32.39 -8.36 -1.65
C ILE A 655 -32.31 -6.85 -1.91
N GLU A 656 -32.01 -6.08 -0.87
CA GLU A 656 -31.72 -4.65 -0.97
C GLU A 656 -30.31 -4.45 -1.51
N LEU A 657 -30.17 -3.48 -2.41
CA LEU A 657 -28.93 -3.09 -3.06
C LEU A 657 -28.61 -1.66 -2.63
N THR A 658 -27.40 -1.41 -2.13
CA THR A 658 -26.92 -0.04 -1.88
C THR A 658 -25.84 0.30 -2.90
N ASN A 659 -26.05 1.39 -3.64
CA ASN A 659 -25.08 1.93 -4.57
C ASN A 659 -24.15 2.93 -3.85
N GLU A 660 -22.89 2.57 -3.66
CA GLU A 660 -21.86 3.45 -3.09
C GLU A 660 -20.96 4.12 -4.14
N TYR A 661 -21.27 3.97 -5.44
CA TYR A 661 -20.71 4.82 -6.49
C TYR A 661 -21.25 6.25 -6.36
N MET A 662 -20.40 7.24 -6.65
CA MET A 662 -20.72 8.67 -6.62
C MET A 662 -21.33 9.15 -7.93
N PHE A 663 -20.97 8.52 -9.05
CA PHE A 663 -21.37 8.94 -10.40
C PHE A 663 -21.92 7.80 -11.26
N THR A 664 -21.68 6.54 -10.89
CA THR A 664 -22.10 5.35 -11.66
C THR A 664 -23.47 4.81 -11.22
N ASN A 665 -24.41 4.64 -12.17
CA ASN A 665 -25.67 3.91 -11.94
C ASN A 665 -25.42 2.40 -12.01
N LEU A 666 -26.13 1.62 -11.19
CA LEU A 666 -25.95 0.16 -11.18
C LEU A 666 -26.48 -0.56 -12.42
N ASP A 667 -27.32 0.06 -13.26
CA ASP A 667 -27.79 -0.52 -14.53
C ASP A 667 -26.67 -0.82 -15.56
N LYS A 668 -25.43 -0.41 -15.27
CA LYS A 668 -24.20 -0.84 -15.96
C LYS A 668 -23.81 -2.30 -15.67
N PHE A 669 -24.37 -2.90 -14.63
CA PHE A 669 -24.07 -4.25 -14.18
C PHE A 669 -25.26 -5.19 -14.39
N ALA A 670 -25.02 -6.49 -14.27
CA ALA A 670 -26.05 -7.50 -14.06
C ALA A 670 -25.89 -8.14 -12.67
N LEU A 671 -26.93 -8.83 -12.22
CA LEU A 671 -26.92 -9.59 -10.97
C LEU A 671 -26.83 -11.07 -11.27
N ARG A 672 -25.78 -11.73 -10.78
CA ARG A 672 -25.69 -13.20 -10.77
C ARG A 672 -25.91 -13.69 -9.34
N PHE A 673 -26.76 -14.71 -9.20
CA PHE A 673 -27.07 -15.35 -7.93
C PHE A 673 -26.82 -16.84 -8.03
N GLU A 674 -26.27 -17.44 -6.97
CA GLU A 674 -26.07 -18.88 -6.84
C GLU A 674 -26.77 -19.35 -5.56
N LEU A 675 -27.64 -20.37 -5.66
CA LEU A 675 -28.26 -21.03 -4.52
C LEU A 675 -27.40 -22.21 -4.07
N LEU A 676 -26.93 -22.17 -2.83
CA LEU A 676 -26.12 -23.23 -2.23
C LEU A 676 -26.96 -24.07 -1.28
N GLN A 677 -26.85 -25.39 -1.38
CA GLN A 677 -27.36 -26.34 -0.38
C GLN A 677 -26.19 -27.18 0.13
N ASN A 678 -25.94 -27.13 1.44
CA ASN A 678 -24.81 -27.79 2.09
C ASN A 678 -23.46 -27.50 1.40
N GLY A 679 -23.27 -26.26 0.94
CA GLY A 679 -22.04 -25.80 0.28
C GLY A 679 -21.93 -26.11 -1.21
N VAL A 680 -22.90 -26.83 -1.80
CA VAL A 680 -22.95 -27.13 -3.24
C VAL A 680 -23.87 -26.15 -3.95
N VAL A 681 -23.39 -25.54 -5.04
CA VAL A 681 -24.24 -24.73 -5.92
C VAL A 681 -25.25 -25.64 -6.63
N THR A 682 -26.54 -25.41 -6.39
CA THR A 682 -27.65 -26.19 -6.94
C THR A 682 -28.38 -25.48 -8.07
N GLU A 683 -28.37 -24.15 -8.06
CA GLU A 683 -29.01 -23.32 -9.08
C GLU A 683 -28.22 -22.03 -9.27
N THR A 684 -28.20 -21.50 -10.49
CA THR A 684 -27.62 -20.19 -10.81
C THR A 684 -28.63 -19.41 -11.63
N LYS A 685 -28.83 -18.13 -11.29
CA LYS A 685 -29.68 -17.21 -12.04
C LYS A 685 -28.95 -15.91 -12.29
N THR A 686 -29.11 -15.39 -13.50
CA THR A 686 -28.72 -14.02 -13.84
C THR A 686 -29.99 -13.22 -14.10
N VAL A 687 -30.09 -12.04 -13.51
CA VAL A 687 -31.18 -11.09 -13.74
C VAL A 687 -30.59 -9.71 -14.02
N ASP A 688 -31.36 -8.87 -14.70
CA ASP A 688 -30.96 -7.48 -14.90
C ASP A 688 -30.84 -6.76 -13.55
N MET A 689 -29.80 -5.94 -13.41
CA MET A 689 -29.67 -5.04 -12.28
C MET A 689 -30.73 -3.92 -12.41
N PRO A 690 -31.51 -3.61 -11.36
CA PRO A 690 -32.38 -2.44 -11.39
C PRO A 690 -31.54 -1.16 -11.52
N SER A 691 -32.09 -0.14 -12.19
CA SER A 691 -31.47 1.19 -12.21
C SER A 691 -31.50 1.80 -10.80
N VAL A 692 -30.36 1.74 -10.11
CA VAL A 692 -30.14 2.36 -8.80
C VAL A 692 -29.13 3.48 -8.97
N LYS A 693 -29.60 4.72 -8.83
CA LYS A 693 -28.78 5.91 -9.01
C LYS A 693 -27.63 5.96 -7.99
N PRO A 694 -26.56 6.72 -8.28
CA PRO A 694 -25.44 6.91 -7.35
C PRO A 694 -25.91 7.31 -5.95
N LEU A 695 -25.35 6.68 -4.92
CA LEU A 695 -25.65 6.93 -3.50
C LEU A 695 -27.10 6.65 -3.07
N GLU A 696 -27.88 5.91 -3.87
CA GLU A 696 -29.24 5.47 -3.56
C GLU A 696 -29.33 3.97 -3.24
N LYS A 697 -30.52 3.53 -2.82
CA LYS A 697 -30.86 2.14 -2.56
C LYS A 697 -31.93 1.65 -3.53
N GLY A 698 -31.83 0.39 -3.93
CA GLY A 698 -32.84 -0.32 -4.70
C GLY A 698 -33.08 -1.71 -4.15
N SER A 699 -33.89 -2.51 -4.84
CA SER A 699 -34.09 -3.90 -4.46
C SER A 699 -34.44 -4.77 -5.65
N VAL A 700 -34.17 -6.07 -5.52
CA VAL A 700 -34.65 -7.12 -6.40
C VAL A 700 -35.37 -8.17 -5.57
N ASN A 701 -36.35 -8.85 -6.17
CA ASN A 701 -37.03 -9.97 -5.51
C ASN A 701 -36.05 -11.13 -5.29
N MET A 702 -36.28 -11.92 -4.24
CA MET A 702 -35.52 -13.13 -4.00
C MET A 702 -35.56 -14.05 -5.24
N PRO A 703 -34.41 -14.40 -5.84
CA PRO A 703 -34.37 -15.11 -7.12
C PRO A 703 -34.74 -16.59 -7.01
N PHE A 704 -34.78 -17.13 -5.79
CA PHE A 704 -35.02 -18.55 -5.51
C PHE A 704 -36.13 -18.74 -4.47
N ALA A 705 -36.88 -19.83 -4.62
CA ALA A 705 -37.64 -20.37 -3.49
C ALA A 705 -36.66 -21.02 -2.52
N ILE A 706 -36.73 -20.68 -1.23
CA ILE A 706 -35.80 -21.22 -0.23
C ILE A 706 -36.23 -22.65 0.13
N PRO A 707 -35.40 -23.68 -0.13
CA PRO A 707 -35.73 -25.06 0.16
C PRO A 707 -36.09 -25.25 1.65
N GLN A 708 -37.13 -26.03 1.91
CA GLN A 708 -37.53 -26.45 3.26
C GLN A 708 -36.95 -27.84 3.53
N GLY A 709 -36.29 -28.06 4.68
CA GLY A 709 -35.72 -29.36 5.02
C GLY A 709 -34.55 -29.30 6.01
N LYS A 710 -33.87 -30.44 6.19
CA LYS A 710 -32.61 -30.53 6.94
C LYS A 710 -31.44 -30.18 6.02
N GLY A 711 -30.77 -29.06 6.27
CA GLY A 711 -29.57 -28.67 5.52
C GLY A 711 -29.33 -27.17 5.59
N GLU A 712 -28.11 -26.77 5.27
CA GLU A 712 -27.73 -25.36 5.22
C GLU A 712 -28.01 -24.77 3.84
N VAL A 713 -28.61 -23.58 3.81
CA VAL A 713 -28.88 -22.82 2.58
C VAL A 713 -28.20 -21.47 2.64
N ALA A 714 -27.50 -21.11 1.57
CA ALA A 714 -26.92 -19.80 1.37
C ALA A 714 -27.16 -19.31 -0.06
N ILE A 715 -27.07 -17.99 -0.27
CA ILE A 715 -27.14 -17.39 -1.60
C ILE A 715 -25.90 -16.53 -1.83
N ASN A 716 -25.08 -16.90 -2.82
CA ASN A 716 -24.04 -16.00 -3.30
C ASN A 716 -24.69 -14.97 -4.22
N CYS A 717 -24.36 -13.70 -4.02
CA CYS A 717 -24.79 -12.56 -4.83
C CYS A 717 -23.55 -11.94 -5.48
N TYR A 718 -23.65 -11.59 -6.76
CA TYR A 718 -22.58 -10.94 -7.52
C TYR A 718 -23.16 -9.80 -8.35
N ALA A 719 -22.49 -8.64 -8.31
CA ALA A 719 -22.62 -7.62 -9.35
C ALA A 719 -21.55 -7.90 -10.41
N VAL A 720 -21.97 -8.14 -11.64
CA VAL A 720 -21.10 -8.47 -12.77
C VAL A 720 -21.19 -7.42 -13.86
N VAL A 721 -20.08 -7.11 -14.52
CA VAL A 721 -20.05 -6.14 -15.62
C VAL A 721 -20.83 -6.65 -16.84
N LYS A 722 -21.54 -5.75 -17.51
CA LYS A 722 -22.24 -5.98 -18.77
C LYS A 722 -21.55 -5.19 -19.90
N GLY A 723 -20.90 -5.88 -20.83
CA GLY A 723 -20.01 -5.28 -21.82
C GLY A 723 -18.67 -4.85 -21.20
N SER A 724 -18.06 -3.78 -21.67
CA SER A 724 -16.88 -3.18 -21.03
C SER A 724 -17.27 -1.99 -20.16
N PHE A 725 -16.72 -1.90 -18.96
CA PHE A 725 -16.88 -0.75 -18.06
C PHE A 725 -15.54 -0.40 -17.44
N ASP A 726 -15.04 0.82 -17.71
CA ASP A 726 -13.75 1.29 -17.19
C ASP A 726 -12.58 0.34 -17.56
N VAL A 727 -11.94 -0.30 -16.58
CA VAL A 727 -10.86 -1.30 -16.77
C VAL A 727 -11.37 -2.74 -16.71
N PHE A 728 -12.67 -2.93 -16.53
CA PHE A 728 -13.31 -4.23 -16.37
C PHE A 728 -13.88 -4.75 -17.69
N GLU A 729 -13.79 -6.06 -17.86
CA GLU A 729 -14.29 -6.81 -19.00
C GLU A 729 -15.67 -7.42 -18.71
N ASP A 730 -16.37 -7.86 -19.76
CA ASP A 730 -17.70 -8.46 -19.62
C ASP A 730 -17.65 -9.70 -18.71
N GLY A 731 -18.53 -9.76 -17.72
CA GLY A 731 -18.57 -10.85 -16.74
C GLY A 731 -17.63 -10.68 -15.54
N ASP A 732 -16.76 -9.66 -15.49
CA ASP A 732 -15.96 -9.36 -14.30
C ASP A 732 -16.85 -9.09 -13.08
N VAL A 733 -16.44 -9.58 -11.91
CA VAL A 733 -17.14 -9.36 -10.64
C VAL A 733 -16.60 -8.10 -9.98
N VAL A 734 -17.45 -7.09 -9.78
CA VAL A 734 -17.07 -5.84 -9.09
C VAL A 734 -17.45 -5.85 -7.60
N ALA A 735 -18.41 -6.68 -7.22
CA ALA A 735 -18.85 -6.82 -5.84
C ALA A 735 -19.49 -8.20 -5.61
N CYS A 736 -19.34 -8.74 -4.40
CA CYS A 736 -20.02 -9.98 -4.02
C CYS A 736 -20.47 -9.99 -2.56
N GLU A 737 -21.44 -10.85 -2.26
CA GLU A 737 -21.88 -11.14 -0.90
C GLU A 737 -22.39 -12.58 -0.79
N GLN A 738 -22.37 -13.15 0.41
CA GLN A 738 -23.04 -14.43 0.68
C GLN A 738 -24.07 -14.24 1.80
N LEU A 739 -25.34 -14.45 1.45
CA LEU A 739 -26.46 -14.37 2.38
C LEU A 739 -26.72 -15.74 3.00
N ASP A 740 -26.47 -15.87 4.30
CA ASP A 740 -26.84 -17.06 5.07
C ASP A 740 -28.36 -17.09 5.31
N MET A 741 -29.01 -18.19 4.92
CA MET A 741 -30.47 -18.30 4.96
C MET A 741 -30.98 -19.12 6.15
N THR A 742 -30.19 -20.09 6.63
CA THR A 742 -30.61 -21.06 7.66
C THR A 742 -29.67 -21.14 8.86
N GLY A 743 -28.44 -20.66 8.76
CA GLY A 743 -27.42 -20.85 9.78
C GLY A 743 -26.79 -22.25 9.76
N TYR A 744 -25.87 -22.48 10.70
CA TYR A 744 -25.21 -23.77 10.90
C TYR A 744 -26.20 -24.86 11.31
N VAL A 745 -26.11 -26.03 10.69
CA VAL A 745 -26.91 -27.22 11.05
C VAL A 745 -25.99 -28.30 11.64
N PRO A 746 -26.04 -28.55 12.96
CA PRO A 746 -25.24 -29.58 13.61
C PRO A 746 -25.47 -30.98 13.02
N GLN A 747 -24.40 -31.76 12.83
CA GLN A 747 -24.54 -33.18 12.54
C GLN A 747 -24.84 -33.95 13.82
N GLU A 748 -25.81 -34.85 13.77
CA GLU A 748 -26.15 -35.72 14.89
C GLU A 748 -25.07 -36.80 15.08
N PHE A 749 -24.48 -36.85 16.28
CA PHE A 749 -23.58 -37.92 16.69
C PHE A 749 -24.37 -39.05 17.35
N LYS A 750 -24.19 -40.29 16.86
CA LYS A 750 -24.81 -41.50 17.44
C LYS A 750 -23.78 -42.31 18.19
N SER A 751 -23.92 -42.40 19.50
CA SER A 751 -23.07 -43.24 20.35
C SER A 751 -23.22 -44.71 19.99
N ALA A 752 -22.13 -45.47 20.03
CA ALA A 752 -22.14 -46.90 19.73
C ALA A 752 -23.08 -47.70 20.68
N GLN A 753 -23.57 -48.84 20.21
CA GLN A 753 -24.37 -49.76 21.03
C GLN A 753 -23.46 -50.75 21.78
N GLY A 754 -23.83 -51.10 23.01
CA GLY A 754 -23.04 -52.02 23.84
C GLY A 754 -21.74 -51.42 24.39
N LYS A 755 -20.83 -52.31 24.81
CA LYS A 755 -19.49 -51.96 25.31
C LYS A 755 -18.50 -51.90 24.15
N THR A 756 -17.84 -50.76 23.99
CA THR A 756 -16.90 -50.48 22.91
C THR A 756 -15.55 -49.96 23.41
N VAL A 757 -15.39 -49.79 24.72
CA VAL A 757 -14.11 -49.44 25.34
C VAL A 757 -13.50 -50.66 26.02
N PHE A 758 -12.28 -51.01 25.60
CA PHE A 758 -11.53 -52.17 26.05
C PHE A 758 -10.19 -51.77 26.65
N ASN A 759 -9.69 -52.58 27.59
CA ASN A 759 -8.38 -52.42 28.20
C ASN A 759 -7.52 -53.61 27.77
N GLU A 760 -6.56 -53.36 26.89
CA GLU A 760 -5.72 -54.37 26.24
C GLU A 760 -4.26 -53.99 26.43
N ASP A 761 -3.45 -54.89 27.01
CA ASP A 761 -2.00 -54.78 27.12
C ASP A 761 -1.48 -53.40 27.59
N GLY A 762 -2.17 -52.79 28.56
CA GLY A 762 -1.79 -51.49 29.11
C GLY A 762 -2.16 -50.29 28.23
N LYS A 763 -3.03 -50.48 27.23
CA LYS A 763 -3.65 -49.44 26.39
C LYS A 763 -5.17 -49.48 26.52
N ILE A 764 -5.82 -48.39 26.17
CA ILE A 764 -7.29 -48.34 26.07
C ILE A 764 -7.67 -48.26 24.61
N VAL A 765 -8.61 -49.10 24.20
CA VAL A 765 -9.06 -49.21 22.82
C VAL A 765 -10.52 -48.82 22.75
N LEU A 766 -10.88 -47.95 21.80
CA LEU A 766 -12.26 -47.60 21.47
C LEU A 766 -12.59 -48.16 20.09
N GLU A 767 -13.60 -49.02 20.01
CA GLU A 767 -14.16 -49.53 18.76
C GLU A 767 -15.30 -48.61 18.28
N CYS A 768 -15.12 -48.02 17.11
CA CYS A 768 -15.98 -46.97 16.55
C CYS A 768 -16.42 -47.36 15.14
N GLY A 769 -17.25 -48.40 15.02
CA GLY A 769 -17.59 -49.00 13.72
C GLY A 769 -16.39 -49.72 13.11
N LYS A 770 -15.94 -49.30 11.91
CA LYS A 770 -14.74 -49.84 11.24
C LYS A 770 -13.42 -49.27 11.77
N MET A 771 -13.50 -48.26 12.62
CA MET A 771 -12.34 -47.56 13.17
C MET A 771 -12.01 -48.09 14.56
N ARG A 772 -10.72 -48.28 14.82
CA ARG A 772 -10.19 -48.63 16.14
C ARG A 772 -9.22 -47.55 16.59
N ALA A 773 -9.58 -46.83 17.66
CA ALA A 773 -8.74 -45.79 18.24
C ALA A 773 -8.06 -46.29 19.51
N THR A 774 -6.75 -46.12 19.60
CA THR A 774 -5.96 -46.54 20.77
C THR A 774 -5.47 -45.33 21.55
N VAL A 775 -5.78 -45.30 22.84
CA VAL A 775 -5.38 -44.26 23.79
C VAL A 775 -4.26 -44.78 24.69
N SER A 776 -3.18 -44.00 24.79
CA SER A 776 -2.08 -44.30 25.70
C SER A 776 -2.56 -44.20 27.15
N LYS A 777 -2.46 -45.30 27.91
CA LYS A 777 -2.87 -45.31 29.32
C LYS A 777 -2.07 -44.33 30.18
N ASN A 778 -0.79 -44.12 29.87
CA ASN A 778 0.07 -43.19 30.61
C ASN A 778 -0.06 -41.75 30.09
N GLY A 779 -0.20 -41.56 28.77
CA GLY A 779 -0.24 -40.24 28.14
C GLY A 779 -1.62 -39.60 28.03
N GLY A 780 -2.71 -40.37 27.97
CA GLY A 780 -4.09 -39.88 27.77
C GLY A 780 -4.41 -39.41 26.33
N CYS A 781 -3.42 -39.36 25.45
CA CYS A 781 -3.57 -39.01 24.03
C CYS A 781 -3.95 -40.23 23.18
N ILE A 782 -4.66 -40.00 22.07
CA ILE A 782 -4.89 -41.03 21.05
C ILE A 782 -3.57 -41.22 20.29
N SER A 783 -2.98 -42.40 20.40
CA SER A 783 -1.67 -42.73 19.83
C SER A 783 -1.75 -43.51 18.51
N SER A 784 -2.93 -44.01 18.13
CA SER A 784 -3.14 -44.79 16.90
C SER A 784 -4.61 -44.75 16.49
N ILE A 785 -4.86 -44.65 15.19
CA ILE A 785 -6.18 -44.80 14.56
C ILE A 785 -6.02 -45.80 13.42
N VAL A 786 -6.59 -46.99 13.59
CA VAL A 786 -6.58 -48.03 12.57
C VAL A 786 -7.96 -48.10 11.92
N VAL A 787 -8.00 -48.00 10.60
CA VAL A 787 -9.21 -48.16 9.78
C VAL A 787 -8.96 -49.31 8.82
N ASP A 788 -9.82 -50.33 8.84
CA ASP A 788 -9.70 -51.53 7.98
C ASP A 788 -8.28 -52.13 7.98
N GLY A 789 -7.63 -52.14 9.15
CA GLY A 789 -6.28 -52.71 9.35
C GLY A 789 -5.11 -51.80 8.96
N LYS A 790 -5.34 -50.59 8.44
CA LYS A 790 -4.29 -49.61 8.12
C LYS A 790 -4.21 -48.51 9.18
N GLU A 791 -3.00 -48.25 9.68
CA GLU A 791 -2.72 -47.08 10.54
C GLU A 791 -2.86 -45.79 9.74
N LYS A 792 -3.51 -44.79 10.34
CA LYS A 792 -3.77 -43.48 9.72
C LYS A 792 -2.94 -42.36 10.34
N LEU A 793 -2.46 -42.52 11.58
CA LEU A 793 -1.65 -41.52 12.26
C LEU A 793 -0.15 -41.74 12.01
N ALA A 794 0.54 -40.69 11.57
CA ALA A 794 1.99 -40.58 11.63
C ALA A 794 2.48 -40.08 13.00
N SER A 795 1.67 -39.27 13.68
CA SER A 795 1.93 -38.82 15.05
C SER A 795 0.64 -38.72 15.89
N PRO A 796 0.72 -38.83 17.23
CA PRO A 796 -0.46 -38.85 18.11
C PRO A 796 -1.33 -37.59 18.01
N ILE A 797 -2.61 -37.71 18.36
CA ILE A 797 -3.49 -36.56 18.55
C ILE A 797 -3.16 -35.87 19.87
N MET A 798 -2.59 -34.67 19.78
CA MET A 798 -2.09 -33.89 20.91
C MET A 798 -2.92 -32.63 21.10
N LEU A 799 -3.09 -32.19 22.34
CA LEU A 799 -3.65 -30.88 22.66
C LEU A 799 -2.75 -29.76 22.12
N ASN A 800 -3.34 -28.73 21.52
CA ASN A 800 -2.63 -27.56 21.01
C ASN A 800 -3.22 -26.26 21.58
N PHE A 801 -2.35 -25.41 22.14
CA PHE A 801 -2.70 -24.10 22.70
C PHE A 801 -1.81 -22.98 22.16
N TRP A 802 -0.99 -23.27 21.15
CA TRP A 802 0.00 -22.36 20.58
C TRP A 802 -0.09 -22.33 19.06
N ARG A 803 0.20 -21.17 18.47
CA ARG A 803 0.36 -20.99 17.01
C ARG A 803 1.75 -20.44 16.73
N ALA A 804 2.31 -20.67 15.54
CA ALA A 804 3.54 -19.99 15.16
C ALA A 804 3.31 -18.46 15.20
N ALA A 805 4.24 -17.71 15.79
CA ALA A 805 4.01 -16.29 16.03
C ALA A 805 4.01 -15.49 14.72
N ILE A 806 2.88 -14.87 14.39
CA ILE A 806 2.79 -13.86 13.32
C ILE A 806 3.51 -12.57 13.72
N ASP A 807 3.86 -11.70 12.78
CA ASP A 807 4.60 -10.46 13.08
C ASP A 807 3.90 -9.57 14.11
N ASN A 808 2.58 -9.48 14.03
CA ASN A 808 1.72 -8.80 15.01
C ASN A 808 1.82 -9.39 16.44
N ASP A 809 2.11 -10.68 16.56
CA ASP A 809 2.29 -11.34 17.86
C ASP A 809 3.67 -11.06 18.45
N LYS A 810 4.71 -10.89 17.63
CA LYS A 810 6.11 -10.67 18.04
C LYS A 810 6.31 -9.35 18.78
N SER A 811 5.73 -8.26 18.30
CA SER A 811 5.84 -6.91 18.91
C SER A 811 7.26 -6.45 19.21
N PRO A 812 8.10 -6.30 18.17
CA PRO A 812 9.50 -5.89 18.31
C PRO A 812 9.67 -4.52 18.98
N GLN A 813 8.62 -3.68 18.94
CA GLN A 813 8.60 -2.35 19.55
C GLN A 813 8.50 -2.35 21.07
N VAL A 814 8.15 -3.49 21.69
CA VAL A 814 7.89 -3.61 23.12
C VAL A 814 9.10 -4.24 23.81
N PRO A 815 9.59 -3.68 24.94
CA PRO A 815 10.72 -4.27 25.66
C PRO A 815 10.44 -5.73 26.09
N PRO A 816 11.44 -6.63 26.05
CA PRO A 816 11.25 -8.05 26.34
C PRO A 816 10.60 -8.36 27.71
N PHE A 817 10.94 -7.59 28.76
CA PHE A 817 10.33 -7.78 30.08
C PHE A 817 8.82 -7.50 30.07
N ALA A 818 8.37 -6.54 29.26
CA ALA A 818 6.96 -6.20 29.12
C ALA A 818 6.23 -7.25 28.26
N ILE A 819 6.87 -7.80 27.23
CA ILE A 819 6.35 -8.95 26.46
C ILE A 819 6.07 -10.15 27.40
N ALA A 820 7.00 -10.44 28.31
CA ALA A 820 6.84 -11.49 29.31
C ALA A 820 5.67 -11.18 30.27
N LEU A 821 5.55 -9.94 30.75
CA LEU A 821 4.44 -9.50 31.61
C LEU A 821 3.08 -9.58 30.91
N LEU A 822 3.04 -9.33 29.59
CA LEU A 822 1.84 -9.46 28.76
C LEU A 822 1.48 -10.91 28.43
N GLY A 823 2.30 -11.88 28.84
CA GLY A 823 2.03 -13.32 28.69
C GLY A 823 2.01 -13.79 27.23
N LYS A 824 2.68 -13.10 26.32
CA LYS A 824 2.59 -13.39 24.88
C LYS A 824 3.09 -14.78 24.50
N THR A 825 4.11 -15.28 25.17
CA THR A 825 4.68 -16.63 24.98
C THR A 825 4.25 -17.62 26.07
N TYR A 826 3.34 -17.22 26.96
CA TYR A 826 2.97 -17.98 28.16
C TYR A 826 2.47 -19.40 27.87
N PHE A 827 1.76 -19.58 26.75
CA PHE A 827 1.19 -20.87 26.34
C PHE A 827 2.13 -21.70 25.47
N LYS A 828 3.29 -21.19 25.06
CA LYS A 828 4.26 -21.94 24.24
C LYS A 828 4.81 -23.16 25.00
N SER A 829 5.01 -23.03 26.31
CA SER A 829 5.48 -24.12 27.18
C SER A 829 4.38 -25.08 27.65
N CYS A 830 3.12 -24.90 27.24
CA CYS A 830 2.05 -25.82 27.63
C CYS A 830 2.35 -27.26 27.24
N LYS A 831 3.02 -27.48 26.10
CA LYS A 831 3.41 -28.82 25.65
C LYS A 831 4.32 -29.55 26.64
N ASP A 832 5.16 -28.82 27.37
CA ASP A 832 6.14 -29.38 28.31
C ASP A 832 5.53 -29.66 29.70
N HIS A 833 4.45 -28.96 30.04
CA HIS A 833 3.80 -29.03 31.37
C HIS A 833 2.54 -29.90 31.38
N LEU A 834 2.05 -30.29 30.22
CA LEU A 834 0.81 -31.02 30.07
C LEU A 834 0.98 -32.48 30.53
N VAL A 835 0.26 -32.85 31.60
CA VAL A 835 0.25 -34.21 32.13
C VAL A 835 -1.18 -34.68 32.36
N LYS A 836 -1.45 -35.94 32.05
CA LYS A 836 -2.71 -36.62 32.37
C LYS A 836 -2.81 -36.79 33.89
N SER A 837 -3.79 -36.14 34.53
CA SER A 837 -3.98 -36.18 35.99
C SER A 837 -4.94 -37.29 36.43
N ASN A 838 -6.03 -37.48 35.70
CA ASN A 838 -7.00 -38.53 35.95
C ASN A 838 -7.60 -39.07 34.65
N MET A 839 -8.13 -40.29 34.72
CA MET A 839 -8.75 -40.95 33.58
C MET A 839 -9.93 -41.81 34.05
N THR A 840 -11.12 -41.53 33.50
CA THR A 840 -12.36 -42.24 33.83
C THR A 840 -12.86 -42.98 32.60
N ILE A 841 -13.01 -44.29 32.72
CA ILE A 841 -13.43 -45.19 31.64
C ILE A 841 -14.90 -45.58 31.87
N THR A 842 -15.73 -45.46 30.85
CA THR A 842 -17.09 -46.04 30.80
C THR A 842 -17.15 -47.09 29.68
N ASP A 843 -18.30 -47.75 29.52
CA ASP A 843 -18.47 -48.74 28.44
C ASP A 843 -18.34 -48.13 27.03
N LYS A 844 -18.54 -46.81 26.87
CA LYS A 844 -18.58 -46.12 25.56
C LYS A 844 -17.65 -44.93 25.44
N SER A 845 -17.17 -44.39 26.55
CA SER A 845 -16.40 -43.15 26.57
C SER A 845 -15.19 -43.22 27.50
N LEU A 846 -14.24 -42.37 27.21
CA LEU A 846 -13.05 -42.12 28.01
C LEU A 846 -12.96 -40.63 28.32
N VAL A 847 -12.95 -40.26 29.60
CA VAL A 847 -12.76 -38.89 30.05
C VAL A 847 -11.36 -38.74 30.61
N ILE A 848 -10.59 -37.79 30.09
CA ILE A 848 -9.26 -37.45 30.57
C ILE A 848 -9.31 -36.08 31.24
N ASP A 849 -8.88 -36.01 32.50
CA ASP A 849 -8.56 -34.74 33.15
C ASP A 849 -7.06 -34.47 32.99
N TRP A 850 -6.72 -33.24 32.62
CA TRP A 850 -5.34 -32.80 32.40
C TRP A 850 -4.91 -31.78 33.45
N SER A 851 -3.64 -31.85 33.85
CA SER A 851 -2.96 -30.81 34.60
C SER A 851 -1.97 -30.10 33.67
N CYS A 852 -2.01 -28.77 33.65
CA CYS A 852 -1.05 -27.93 32.92
C CYS A 852 -0.81 -26.68 33.78
N SER A 853 0.02 -26.82 34.81
CA SER A 853 0.29 -25.74 35.77
C SER A 853 1.50 -24.91 35.33
N PRO A 854 1.47 -23.56 35.45
CA PRO A 854 0.39 -22.74 35.99
C PRO A 854 -0.67 -22.28 34.97
N GLN A 855 -0.63 -22.75 33.73
CA GLN A 855 -1.35 -22.14 32.60
C GLN A 855 -2.87 -22.41 32.56
N MET A 856 -3.33 -23.56 33.05
CA MET A 856 -4.72 -24.01 32.96
C MET A 856 -5.33 -24.31 34.33
N TRP A 857 -6.59 -23.92 34.54
CA TRP A 857 -7.35 -24.29 35.74
C TRP A 857 -8.17 -25.56 35.57
N SER A 858 -8.74 -25.75 34.38
CA SER A 858 -9.51 -26.94 34.05
C SER A 858 -9.28 -27.26 32.60
N LEU A 859 -8.84 -28.48 32.33
CA LEU A 859 -8.66 -28.98 30.99
C LEU A 859 -9.12 -30.43 30.97
N LYS A 860 -10.09 -30.72 30.11
CA LYS A 860 -10.68 -32.05 29.95
C LYS A 860 -10.77 -32.40 28.48
N THR A 861 -10.51 -33.66 28.17
CA THR A 861 -10.87 -34.26 26.89
C THR A 861 -11.81 -35.44 27.09
N VAL A 862 -12.73 -35.62 26.15
CA VAL A 862 -13.63 -36.77 26.12
C VAL A 862 -13.52 -37.42 24.76
N TYR A 863 -13.26 -38.72 24.76
CA TYR A 863 -13.32 -39.58 23.58
C TYR A 863 -14.52 -40.49 23.72
N GLU A 864 -15.43 -40.48 22.75
CA GLU A 864 -16.64 -41.28 22.79
C GLU A 864 -16.80 -42.08 21.50
N ALA A 865 -16.97 -43.39 21.66
CA ALA A 865 -17.15 -44.32 20.56
C ALA A 865 -18.56 -44.16 19.96
N GLY A 866 -18.61 -43.82 18.67
CA GLY A 866 -19.84 -43.74 17.89
C GLY A 866 -20.09 -44.99 17.04
N GLU A 867 -21.30 -45.12 16.49
CA GLU A 867 -21.65 -46.18 15.54
C GLU A 867 -20.77 -46.12 14.27
N ASP A 868 -20.34 -44.91 13.89
CA ASP A 868 -19.61 -44.61 12.65
C ASP A 868 -18.58 -43.49 12.85
N GLY A 869 -17.69 -43.67 13.82
CA GLY A 869 -16.59 -42.73 14.09
C GLY A 869 -16.38 -42.38 15.57
N LEU A 870 -15.30 -41.66 15.84
CA LEU A 870 -14.87 -41.29 17.18
C LEU A 870 -15.20 -39.81 17.46
N LYS A 871 -16.04 -39.52 18.45
CA LYS A 871 -16.24 -38.14 18.90
C LYS A 871 -15.13 -37.74 19.86
N VAL A 872 -14.47 -36.62 19.55
CA VAL A 872 -13.43 -35.99 20.35
C VAL A 872 -13.95 -34.64 20.83
N SER A 873 -13.89 -34.42 22.15
CA SER A 873 -14.34 -33.16 22.76
C SER A 873 -13.24 -32.58 23.63
N MET A 874 -13.14 -31.24 23.65
CA MET A 874 -12.30 -30.50 24.58
C MET A 874 -13.15 -29.54 25.39
N ARG A 875 -12.85 -29.41 26.68
CA ARG A 875 -13.29 -28.30 27.52
C ARG A 875 -12.11 -27.72 28.27
N VAL A 876 -11.89 -26.43 28.10
CA VAL A 876 -10.72 -25.72 28.65
C VAL A 876 -11.13 -24.42 29.34
N LYS A 877 -10.47 -24.13 30.46
CA LYS A 877 -10.54 -22.85 31.17
C LYS A 877 -9.15 -22.51 31.69
N ASN A 878 -8.63 -21.38 31.23
CA ASN A 878 -7.35 -20.84 31.65
C ASN A 878 -7.53 -19.62 32.58
N ASN A 879 -6.43 -19.13 33.16
CA ASN A 879 -6.43 -18.19 34.28
C ASN A 879 -6.26 -16.70 33.91
N MET A 880 -5.20 -16.34 33.18
CA MET A 880 -4.62 -14.98 33.24
C MET A 880 -4.61 -14.29 31.88
N PHE A 881 -4.11 -14.97 30.83
CA PHE A 881 -3.93 -14.38 29.50
C PHE A 881 -4.92 -14.93 28.48
N SER A 882 -5.19 -14.21 27.40
CA SER A 882 -6.03 -14.77 26.32
C SER A 882 -5.29 -15.88 25.58
N LEU A 883 -5.96 -16.99 25.29
CA LEU A 883 -5.37 -18.11 24.55
C LEU A 883 -5.11 -17.71 23.08
N PRO A 884 -3.96 -18.10 22.49
CA PRO A 884 -3.74 -18.01 21.05
C PRO A 884 -4.68 -18.94 20.27
N ARG A 885 -4.87 -20.17 20.75
CA ARG A 885 -5.81 -21.17 20.22
C ARG A 885 -6.20 -22.16 21.31
N TYR A 886 -7.23 -22.97 21.06
CA TYR A 886 -7.44 -24.23 21.77
C TYR A 886 -7.97 -25.28 20.80
N GLY A 887 -7.25 -26.40 20.71
CA GLY A 887 -7.53 -27.41 19.70
C GLY A 887 -6.66 -28.65 19.83
N PHE A 888 -6.63 -29.42 18.76
CA PHE A 888 -5.79 -30.60 18.63
C PHE A 888 -4.88 -30.47 17.41
N ARG A 889 -3.67 -31.02 17.50
CA ARG A 889 -2.76 -31.21 16.38
C ARG A 889 -2.43 -32.69 16.23
N MET A 890 -2.26 -33.16 15.00
CA MET A 890 -1.93 -34.56 14.70
C MET A 890 -1.22 -34.67 13.36
N GLY A 891 -0.42 -35.71 13.18
CA GLY A 891 0.20 -36.04 11.91
C GLY A 891 -0.51 -37.19 11.24
N LEU A 892 -0.88 -37.05 9.98
CA LEU A 892 -1.49 -38.11 9.16
C LEU A 892 -0.45 -38.73 8.21
N ALA A 893 -0.51 -40.05 8.07
CA ALA A 893 0.30 -40.82 7.13
C ALA A 893 -0.49 -41.00 5.82
N THR A 894 -0.71 -39.91 5.09
CA THR A 894 -1.61 -39.90 3.92
C THR A 894 -1.14 -38.96 2.82
N SER A 895 -1.88 -38.88 1.72
CA SER A 895 -1.60 -37.93 0.64
C SER A 895 -1.89 -36.48 1.04
N ASP A 896 -1.43 -35.54 0.23
CA ASP A 896 -1.64 -34.11 0.34
C ASP A 896 -3.01 -33.64 -0.21
N ASP A 897 -3.93 -34.56 -0.52
CA ASP A 897 -5.27 -34.21 -1.00
C ASP A 897 -6.15 -33.77 0.17
N MET A 898 -6.84 -32.64 0.02
CA MET A 898 -7.84 -32.21 1.01
C MET A 898 -9.10 -31.68 0.36
N THR A 899 -10.21 -31.83 1.06
CA THR A 899 -11.52 -31.30 0.67
C THR A 899 -12.25 -30.87 1.92
N PHE A 900 -12.90 -29.72 1.91
CA PHE A 900 -13.57 -29.20 3.10
C PHE A 900 -14.82 -28.40 2.76
N PHE A 901 -15.74 -28.34 3.72
CA PHE A 901 -16.87 -27.40 3.73
C PHE A 901 -16.65 -26.36 4.83
N ALA A 902 -16.12 -25.20 4.45
CA ALA A 902 -15.78 -24.11 5.35
C ALA A 902 -15.72 -22.78 4.58
N ARG A 903 -15.25 -21.71 5.21
CA ARG A 903 -14.90 -20.48 4.47
C ARG A 903 -13.59 -20.65 3.70
N GLY A 904 -13.58 -20.26 2.43
CA GLY A 904 -12.42 -20.35 1.54
C GLY A 904 -12.61 -19.60 0.21
N PRO A 905 -11.77 -19.88 -0.81
CA PRO A 905 -10.67 -20.85 -0.79
C PRO A 905 -9.38 -20.35 -0.11
N HIS A 906 -9.20 -19.04 0.06
CA HIS A 906 -8.01 -18.48 0.72
C HIS A 906 -8.13 -18.56 2.25
N GLU A 907 -6.98 -18.51 2.95
CA GLU A 907 -6.94 -18.49 4.41
C GLU A 907 -7.73 -17.33 5.00
N ASN A 908 -8.32 -17.56 6.16
CA ASN A 908 -9.15 -16.58 6.86
C ASN A 908 -9.12 -16.78 8.37
N TYR A 909 -9.37 -15.70 9.11
CA TYR A 909 -9.35 -15.67 10.58
C TYR A 909 -10.61 -15.01 11.12
N CYS A 910 -10.87 -15.16 12.42
CA CYS A 910 -12.11 -14.67 13.03
C CYS A 910 -12.35 -13.16 12.89
N ASP A 911 -11.29 -12.39 12.62
CA ASP A 911 -11.32 -10.95 12.34
C ASP A 911 -10.98 -10.57 10.88
N ARG A 912 -10.80 -11.55 9.98
CA ARG A 912 -10.51 -11.35 8.54
C ARG A 912 -11.08 -12.50 7.72
N LYS A 913 -12.40 -12.50 7.49
CA LYS A 913 -13.10 -13.60 6.81
C LYS A 913 -14.27 -13.17 5.92
N SER A 914 -14.50 -11.88 5.74
CA SER A 914 -15.67 -11.40 4.98
C SER A 914 -15.54 -11.70 3.47
N ALA A 915 -14.32 -11.78 2.95
CA ALA A 915 -14.06 -12.19 1.56
C ALA A 915 -14.16 -13.70 1.34
N ALA A 916 -13.98 -14.51 2.39
CA ALA A 916 -13.98 -15.96 2.30
C ALA A 916 -15.42 -16.50 2.38
N LYS A 917 -15.87 -17.16 1.30
CA LYS A 917 -17.23 -17.67 1.18
C LYS A 917 -17.32 -19.07 1.75
N LEU A 918 -18.45 -19.37 2.37
CA LEU A 918 -18.78 -20.72 2.79
C LEU A 918 -19.09 -21.58 1.57
N GLY A 919 -18.38 -22.69 1.39
CA GLY A 919 -18.53 -23.57 0.23
C GLY A 919 -17.69 -24.83 0.34
N ILE A 920 -17.83 -25.74 -0.62
CA ILE A 920 -16.98 -26.93 -0.72
C ILE A 920 -15.78 -26.61 -1.62
N TYR A 921 -14.59 -26.81 -1.08
CA TYR A 921 -13.32 -26.62 -1.78
C TYR A 921 -12.51 -27.92 -1.76
N SER A 922 -11.81 -28.23 -2.86
CA SER A 922 -11.03 -29.46 -3.04
C SER A 922 -9.75 -29.13 -3.80
N GLY A 923 -8.63 -29.69 -3.37
CA GLY A 923 -7.31 -29.42 -3.93
C GLY A 923 -6.19 -30.08 -3.12
N LYS A 924 -4.96 -29.65 -3.39
CA LYS A 924 -3.77 -30.01 -2.60
C LYS A 924 -3.61 -29.08 -1.40
N ILE A 925 -2.86 -29.51 -0.39
CA ILE A 925 -2.48 -28.65 0.76
C ILE A 925 -1.89 -27.31 0.30
N ALA A 926 -0.99 -27.36 -0.68
CA ALA A 926 -0.34 -26.17 -1.27
C ALA A 926 -1.31 -25.15 -1.88
N ASP A 927 -2.54 -25.56 -2.24
CA ASP A 927 -3.56 -24.66 -2.80
C ASP A 927 -4.27 -23.81 -1.72
N PHE A 928 -4.13 -24.20 -0.45
CA PHE A 928 -4.86 -23.62 0.69
C PHE A 928 -3.96 -23.01 1.77
N GLU A 929 -2.65 -23.28 1.75
CA GLU A 929 -1.66 -22.59 2.56
C GLU A 929 -1.17 -21.29 1.91
N HIS A 930 -0.55 -20.40 2.70
CA HIS A 930 0.04 -19.18 2.16
C HIS A 930 1.52 -19.06 2.53
N ASN A 931 2.36 -18.94 1.51
CA ASN A 931 3.80 -18.81 1.66
C ASN A 931 4.22 -17.35 1.86
N TYR A 932 4.06 -16.86 3.10
CA TYR A 932 4.58 -15.56 3.53
C TYR A 932 6.11 -15.49 3.36
N LEU A 933 6.65 -14.33 2.94
CA LEU A 933 8.10 -14.16 2.74
C LEU A 933 8.91 -14.49 4.01
N VAL A 934 8.33 -14.19 5.18
CA VAL A 934 8.77 -14.64 6.50
C VAL A 934 7.76 -15.66 6.99
N PRO A 935 8.15 -16.94 7.16
CA PRO A 935 7.26 -18.00 7.62
C PRO A 935 6.60 -17.66 8.97
N GLN A 936 5.29 -17.90 9.05
CA GLN A 936 4.44 -17.67 10.22
C GLN A 936 3.12 -18.44 10.09
N GLU A 937 2.30 -18.46 11.15
CA GLU A 937 0.98 -19.11 11.12
C GLU A 937 0.18 -18.67 9.88
N ASN A 938 -0.32 -19.65 9.13
CA ASN A 938 -1.05 -19.47 7.88
C ASN A 938 -2.02 -20.65 7.64
N GLY A 939 -2.83 -20.58 6.57
CA GLY A 939 -3.66 -21.68 6.10
C GLY A 939 -4.90 -21.99 6.96
N ASN A 940 -5.29 -21.08 7.85
CA ASN A 940 -6.48 -21.27 8.69
C ASN A 940 -7.77 -21.10 7.89
N HIS A 941 -8.75 -21.96 8.15
CA HIS A 941 -10.11 -21.86 7.60
C HIS A 941 -11.14 -21.85 8.73
N THR A 942 -11.96 -20.80 8.77
CA THR A 942 -13.00 -20.64 9.79
C THR A 942 -14.34 -21.22 9.37
N ASP A 943 -15.23 -21.38 10.36
CA ASP A 943 -16.61 -21.82 10.20
C ASP A 943 -16.71 -23.19 9.47
N ALA A 944 -15.81 -24.12 9.79
CA ALA A 944 -15.73 -25.43 9.16
C ALA A 944 -16.78 -26.41 9.67
N ARG A 945 -17.44 -27.09 8.73
CA ARG A 945 -18.49 -28.08 8.97
C ARG A 945 -17.88 -29.46 8.88
N TRP A 946 -17.01 -29.67 7.90
CA TRP A 946 -16.16 -30.84 7.83
C TRP A 946 -14.88 -30.56 7.02
N LEU A 947 -13.86 -31.37 7.30
CA LEU A 947 -12.58 -31.42 6.60
C LEU A 947 -12.26 -32.89 6.31
N LYS A 948 -11.89 -33.22 5.08
CA LYS A 948 -11.40 -34.53 4.65
C LYS A 948 -9.95 -34.36 4.17
N VAL A 949 -9.04 -35.16 4.72
CA VAL A 949 -7.59 -35.12 4.38
C VAL A 949 -7.13 -36.51 3.99
N GLY A 950 -6.43 -36.64 2.87
CA GLY A 950 -5.89 -37.90 2.35
C GLY A 950 -6.74 -38.63 1.31
N GLY A 951 -7.68 -37.94 0.66
CA GLY A 951 -8.53 -38.54 -0.38
C GLY A 951 -9.37 -39.72 0.11
N GLU A 952 -9.55 -40.75 -0.72
CA GLU A 952 -10.35 -41.95 -0.37
C GLU A 952 -9.79 -42.76 0.81
N ASP A 953 -8.47 -42.77 0.98
CA ASP A 953 -7.78 -43.43 2.09
C ASP A 953 -7.60 -42.49 3.31
N GLY A 954 -8.27 -41.34 3.32
CA GLY A 954 -8.10 -40.28 4.30
C GLY A 954 -8.84 -40.46 5.63
N LEU A 955 -8.95 -39.36 6.38
CA LEU A 955 -9.86 -39.20 7.52
C LEU A 955 -10.76 -37.99 7.28
N THR A 956 -12.00 -38.06 7.75
CA THR A 956 -12.94 -36.93 7.75
C THR A 956 -13.22 -36.45 9.16
N PHE A 957 -13.01 -35.17 9.42
CA PHE A 957 -13.31 -34.47 10.66
C PHE A 957 -14.62 -33.71 10.48
N VAL A 958 -15.63 -33.99 11.30
CA VAL A 958 -16.96 -33.37 11.18
C VAL A 958 -17.34 -32.62 12.45
N ALA A 959 -17.81 -31.39 12.28
CA ALA A 959 -18.24 -30.55 13.37
C ALA A 959 -19.52 -31.10 14.05
N CYS A 960 -19.59 -30.95 15.37
CA CYS A 960 -20.76 -31.33 16.16
C CYS A 960 -21.64 -30.10 16.46
N ASP A 961 -21.57 -29.58 17.69
CA ASP A 961 -22.50 -28.55 18.20
C ASP A 961 -22.28 -27.17 17.57
N LYS A 962 -21.05 -26.89 17.13
CA LYS A 962 -20.65 -25.66 16.46
C LYS A 962 -19.54 -25.94 15.43
N PRO A 963 -19.37 -25.06 14.43
CA PRO A 963 -18.24 -25.15 13.52
C PRO A 963 -16.89 -25.09 14.24
N PHE A 964 -15.87 -25.72 13.66
CA PHE A 964 -14.48 -25.62 14.11
C PHE A 964 -13.65 -24.75 13.14
N GLU A 965 -12.40 -24.48 13.50
CA GLU A 965 -11.38 -23.93 12.59
C GLU A 965 -10.31 -24.99 12.31
N PHE A 966 -9.65 -24.95 11.16
CA PHE A 966 -8.58 -25.88 10.88
C PHE A 966 -7.48 -25.28 10.02
N SER A 967 -6.30 -25.90 10.08
CA SER A 967 -5.24 -25.76 9.10
C SER A 967 -4.62 -27.13 8.80
N VAL A 968 -4.09 -27.29 7.58
CA VAL A 968 -3.41 -28.51 7.13
C VAL A 968 -2.12 -28.08 6.43
N HIS A 969 -1.01 -28.70 6.79
CA HIS A 969 0.32 -28.40 6.23
C HIS A 969 1.09 -29.69 5.95
N ASP A 970 2.06 -29.62 5.04
CA ASP A 970 3.05 -30.67 4.82
C ASP A 970 4.37 -30.42 5.58
N TYR A 971 4.35 -29.46 6.51
CA TYR A 971 5.42 -29.13 7.46
C TYR A 971 4.85 -29.07 8.88
N THR A 972 5.73 -29.11 9.88
CA THR A 972 5.33 -28.98 11.29
C THR A 972 5.29 -27.53 11.74
N GLN A 973 4.47 -27.24 12.74
CA GLN A 973 4.43 -25.94 13.42
C GLN A 973 5.82 -25.54 13.95
N GLU A 974 6.63 -26.48 14.42
CA GLU A 974 8.01 -26.21 14.84
C GLU A 974 8.91 -25.80 13.66
N ALA A 975 8.83 -26.46 12.51
CA ALA A 975 9.60 -26.08 11.31
C ALA A 975 9.22 -24.67 10.82
N LEU A 976 7.93 -24.33 10.91
CA LEU A 976 7.40 -23.01 10.58
C LEU A 976 7.94 -21.91 11.51
N GLU A 977 8.15 -22.20 12.80
CA GLU A 977 8.73 -21.24 13.75
C GLU A 977 10.26 -21.07 13.61
N GLU A 978 10.96 -22.09 13.11
CA GLU A 978 12.42 -22.08 12.95
C GLU A 978 12.88 -21.36 11.68
N ALA A 979 12.09 -21.41 10.61
CA ALA A 979 12.42 -20.79 9.33
C ALA A 979 12.30 -19.25 9.40
N THR A 980 13.33 -18.56 8.92
CA THR A 980 13.38 -17.09 8.86
C THR A 980 13.06 -16.56 7.46
N HIS A 981 13.23 -17.39 6.44
CA HIS A 981 12.87 -17.13 5.06
C HIS A 981 12.00 -18.25 4.50
N ALA A 982 11.11 -17.89 3.55
CA ALA A 982 10.25 -18.83 2.84
C ALA A 982 10.99 -20.07 2.26
N HIS A 983 12.19 -19.87 1.70
CA HIS A 983 12.96 -20.95 1.07
C HIS A 983 13.65 -21.89 2.08
N GLU A 984 13.68 -21.55 3.38
CA GLU A 984 14.25 -22.37 4.45
C GLU A 984 13.22 -23.36 5.03
N LEU A 985 11.93 -23.16 4.75
CA LEU A 985 10.85 -23.99 5.28
C LEU A 985 10.94 -25.41 4.70
N LYS A 986 11.01 -26.40 5.59
CA LYS A 986 11.18 -27.82 5.21
C LYS A 986 9.82 -28.48 5.06
N HIS A 987 9.49 -28.81 3.81
CA HIS A 987 8.30 -29.53 3.43
C HIS A 987 8.51 -31.06 3.45
N GLY A 988 7.44 -31.81 3.70
CA GLY A 988 7.35 -33.26 3.60
C GLY A 988 7.54 -34.04 4.92
N GLY A 989 7.22 -35.34 4.86
CA GLY A 989 7.40 -36.31 5.95
C GLY A 989 6.16 -36.56 6.80
N VAL A 990 5.26 -35.58 6.95
CA VAL A 990 3.98 -35.74 7.65
C VAL A 990 2.96 -34.71 7.14
N VAL A 991 1.69 -35.09 7.04
CA VAL A 991 0.59 -34.13 6.86
C VAL A 991 0.12 -33.71 8.25
N GLU A 992 0.50 -32.52 8.69
CA GLU A 992 0.08 -31.97 9.98
C GLU A 992 -1.33 -31.36 9.86
N VAL A 993 -2.26 -31.88 10.65
CA VAL A 993 -3.64 -31.40 10.73
C VAL A 993 -3.88 -30.77 12.09
N CYS A 994 -4.39 -29.55 12.08
CA CYS A 994 -4.83 -28.82 13.25
C CYS A 994 -6.35 -28.64 13.22
N ILE A 995 -7.05 -29.05 14.28
CA ILE A 995 -8.50 -28.84 14.48
C ILE A 995 -8.73 -28.03 15.75
N ASP A 996 -9.23 -26.81 15.62
CA ASP A 996 -9.43 -25.87 16.72
C ASP A 996 -10.89 -25.57 17.00
N GLY A 997 -11.22 -25.37 18.28
CA GLY A 997 -12.49 -24.76 18.64
C GLY A 997 -12.56 -23.26 18.34
N ALA A 998 -11.41 -22.58 18.38
CA ALA A 998 -11.20 -21.23 17.84
C ALA A 998 -9.70 -20.87 17.82
N GLN A 999 -9.34 -19.94 16.95
CA GLN A 999 -8.05 -19.25 16.95
C GLN A 999 -8.24 -17.74 17.22
N ARG A 1000 -7.30 -17.12 17.95
CA ARG A 1000 -7.26 -15.66 18.13
C ARG A 1000 -7.11 -14.97 16.77
N GLY A 1001 -7.74 -13.81 16.60
CA GLY A 1001 -7.58 -12.99 15.40
C GLY A 1001 -6.13 -12.58 15.09
N VAL A 1002 -5.91 -12.10 13.87
CA VAL A 1002 -4.59 -11.64 13.39
C VAL A 1002 -4.30 -10.19 13.78
N GLY A 1003 -5.34 -9.37 13.94
CA GLY A 1003 -5.16 -7.97 14.33
C GLY A 1003 -4.48 -7.11 13.25
N GLY A 1004 -3.89 -5.97 13.64
CA GLY A 1004 -3.16 -5.10 12.71
C GLY A 1004 -3.52 -3.61 12.73
N ASP A 1005 -4.13 -3.09 13.80
CA ASP A 1005 -4.46 -1.65 13.88
C ASP A 1005 -3.22 -0.75 13.83
N VAL A 1006 -2.15 -1.19 14.49
CA VAL A 1006 -0.90 -0.44 14.66
C VAL A 1006 0.28 -1.32 14.28
N PRO A 1007 1.44 -0.74 13.91
CA PRO A 1007 2.56 -1.51 13.36
C PRO A 1007 3.03 -2.65 14.28
N ALA A 1008 3.21 -3.85 13.72
CA ALA A 1008 3.74 -5.04 14.39
C ALA A 1008 3.13 -5.35 15.78
N LEU A 1009 1.87 -5.00 16.02
CA LEU A 1009 1.15 -5.21 17.27
C LEU A 1009 -0.26 -5.67 16.94
N ALA A 1010 -0.61 -6.89 17.39
CA ALA A 1010 -1.90 -7.49 17.06
C ALA A 1010 -3.08 -6.57 17.41
N CYS A 1011 -3.10 -5.92 18.58
CA CYS A 1011 -4.23 -5.05 18.96
C CYS A 1011 -5.61 -5.72 18.81
N THR A 1012 -5.67 -7.05 18.94
CA THR A 1012 -6.90 -7.82 18.70
C THR A 1012 -8.03 -7.34 19.60
N LYS A 1013 -9.19 -7.10 19.00
CA LYS A 1013 -10.38 -6.63 19.69
C LYS A 1013 -10.88 -7.71 20.64
N LYS A 1014 -11.56 -7.32 21.72
CA LYS A 1014 -12.06 -8.25 22.74
C LYS A 1014 -12.93 -9.39 22.15
N ARG A 1015 -13.68 -9.10 21.09
CA ARG A 1015 -14.53 -10.04 20.35
C ARG A 1015 -13.76 -11.09 19.54
N TYR A 1016 -12.49 -10.84 19.25
CA TYR A 1016 -11.59 -11.72 18.48
C TYR A 1016 -10.51 -12.37 19.36
N LYS A 1017 -10.74 -12.41 20.67
CA LYS A 1017 -9.84 -13.00 21.67
C LYS A 1017 -10.52 -14.18 22.37
N ILE A 1018 -9.72 -15.20 22.66
CA ILE A 1018 -10.14 -16.34 23.49
C ILE A 1018 -9.87 -15.97 24.96
N LEU A 1019 -10.87 -15.38 25.61
CA LEU A 1019 -10.71 -14.71 26.90
C LEU A 1019 -10.43 -15.68 28.06
N PRO A 1020 -9.58 -15.30 29.04
CA PRO A 1020 -9.34 -16.09 30.24
C PRO A 1020 -10.58 -16.14 31.16
N ASN A 1021 -10.53 -17.00 32.17
CA ASN A 1021 -11.56 -17.15 33.20
C ASN A 1021 -12.94 -17.60 32.69
N ARG A 1022 -13.02 -18.14 31.46
CA ARG A 1022 -14.23 -18.68 30.84
C ARG A 1022 -13.98 -20.09 30.35
N TYR A 1023 -15.04 -20.91 30.35
CA TYR A 1023 -14.97 -22.20 29.68
C TYR A 1023 -15.10 -22.01 28.18
N HIS A 1024 -14.19 -22.61 27.44
CA HIS A 1024 -14.27 -22.79 26.00
C HIS A 1024 -14.36 -24.29 25.74
N GLU A 1025 -15.28 -24.69 24.87
CA GLU A 1025 -15.51 -26.09 24.56
C GLU A 1025 -15.85 -26.25 23.10
N PHE A 1026 -15.46 -27.38 22.51
CA PHE A 1026 -15.84 -27.78 21.17
C PHE A 1026 -15.72 -29.28 21.03
N SER A 1027 -16.40 -29.84 20.04
CA SER A 1027 -16.31 -31.25 19.71
C SER A 1027 -16.41 -31.49 18.21
N PHE A 1028 -15.77 -32.56 17.75
CA PHE A 1028 -15.81 -33.03 16.37
C PHE A 1028 -15.79 -34.56 16.34
N VAL A 1029 -16.18 -35.15 15.21
CA VAL A 1029 -16.15 -36.60 14.96
C VAL A 1029 -15.09 -36.90 13.92
N ILE A 1030 -14.24 -37.90 14.20
CA ILE A 1030 -13.32 -38.47 13.22
C ILE A 1030 -14.01 -39.68 12.57
N LYS A 1031 -14.09 -39.67 11.25
CA LYS A 1031 -14.67 -40.72 10.43
C LYS A 1031 -13.66 -41.29 9.44
N ALA A 1032 -13.85 -42.57 9.14
CA ALA A 1032 -13.13 -43.31 8.11
C ALA A 1032 -13.61 -42.91 6.71
#